data_AF-A0A959AUR4-F1
#
_entry.id   AF-A0A959AUR4-F1
#
_cell.length_a   1.000
_cell.length_b   1.000
_cell.length_c   1.000
_cell.angle_alpha   90.00
_cell.angle_beta   90.00
_cell.angle_gamma   90.00
#
_symmetry.space_group_name_H-M   'P 1'
#
loop_
_entity.id
_entity.type
_entity.pdbx_description
1 polymer ?
#
loop_
_entity_poly.entity_id
_entity_poly.type
_entity_poly.pdbx_seq_one_letter_code
_entity_poly.pdbx_strand_id
1 'polypeptide(L)'
;MKTLLTTLFSLLLVLAFGQSAVRPVNLVQAAQSEGAAFNAAPLFQMAPGARLSGEKAPKEYDILEISQYALEQLLQDEPESMTLALPTHLRATPIEVLLVKVNPFSDDFKVLTSDGRSLTGADFHLGLHYRGVVKGESSIAAFSFFPHDVMGLVSTKGEGNLVVGQLEDPRQQGRYIIYQDKDIIEEIGFSCDTPDDGIGYTREELEPSSGIRALSDCVRLYFEADDDVVSSKGGATGAANYVTGFYNQVATLYANESINTVISEIFTWTTNSPYSSTTSSGMLSQFQSYRTSWNGDLGQLVSYQASGGIAAGFAGICASNRANSMSFSSINSTYSNFPTYSWTVMVVTHEFGHTFGSRHTHACVWNGNNTAIDGCSGSTEGSCPLPGYPSGGGTIMSYCHLQSVGINFNNGFGPQPGNVIRNVITNASCLPACGPPSCEDGIQNGNETGVDCGGPDCPACPTCSDGVQNGDEAGVDCGGSSCPVCPCFDNPVTLTIVLDNYPEETSWEIRNASNSVVASGGTYGSNPDGSTVVENACLPDGCYNFIIYDSYGDGICCAYGSGSYTLTDDSDGSILASGGSFTSSQTTNFCVSLGGPTCSDGIQNGNETGVDCGGSCPACPTCSDGIQNGNETGVDCGGPDCPACPTCNDGIQNGDETGVDCGGSCPPCGGGGCTPASVTFSYEGSLEGWSDGGSDCRLYASSARAWDGSYSIEIRDNSGVGSSTTSPAYDLSEYSSVEIEFYFYPNSMENGEDFWVRFNNGSGWNTVAAYASGSSFNNGSFYVATVTIPGSSLSNNCQFRFQCDASGNNDQIYIDLVTIRGICSGLPDPGGPTQTIREVRTPHYDLGLGAVSDFEIADVRLYPNPAQSELNLDIPESMNVQVIRIFSANGAEVKQARTTDNFKTIDISALYPGVYFLSIQTDEEVINKKFIKQ
;
A
#
# COMPACT_ATOMS: atom_id res chain seq x y z
N MET A 1 -19.94 1.74 18.31
CA MET A 1 -18.65 2.15 18.94
C MET A 1 -17.64 1.02 19.02
N LYS A 2 -18.02 -0.23 19.35
CA LYS A 2 -17.10 -1.39 19.30
C LYS A 2 -16.67 -1.79 17.89
N THR A 3 -17.55 -1.67 16.88
CA THR A 3 -17.25 -2.03 15.49
C THR A 3 -16.33 -1.04 14.79
N LEU A 4 -16.34 0.24 15.20
CA LEU A 4 -15.44 1.27 14.70
C LEU A 4 -14.02 1.12 15.28
N LEU A 5 -13.90 0.60 16.51
CA LEU A 5 -12.62 0.31 17.14
C LEU A 5 -11.93 -0.92 16.55
N THR A 6 -12.68 -1.98 16.21
CA THR A 6 -12.08 -3.20 15.63
C THR A 6 -11.62 -3.02 14.19
N THR A 7 -12.26 -2.19 13.36
CA THR A 7 -11.76 -1.87 12.02
C THR A 7 -10.61 -0.86 12.04
N LEU A 8 -10.56 0.06 13.01
CA LEU A 8 -9.37 0.90 13.21
C LEU A 8 -8.17 0.08 13.69
N PHE A 9 -8.39 -0.88 14.61
CA PHE A 9 -7.31 -1.73 15.14
C PHE A 9 -6.73 -2.68 14.06
N SER A 10 -7.57 -3.20 13.16
CA SER A 10 -7.11 -4.03 12.02
C SER A 10 -6.39 -3.22 10.94
N LEU A 11 -6.76 -1.94 10.74
CA LEU A 11 -6.13 -1.06 9.75
C LEU A 11 -4.82 -0.44 10.27
N LEU A 12 -4.70 -0.19 11.58
CA LEU A 12 -3.47 0.30 12.21
C LEU A 12 -2.39 -0.79 12.31
N LEU A 13 -2.76 -2.07 12.51
CA LEU A 13 -1.78 -3.17 12.55
C LEU A 13 -1.07 -3.42 11.22
N VAL A 14 -1.68 -3.05 10.08
CA VAL A 14 -1.08 -3.22 8.74
C VAL A 14 -0.06 -2.11 8.42
N LEU A 15 -0.20 -0.92 9.03
CA LEU A 15 0.73 0.20 8.81
C LEU A 15 1.93 0.19 9.78
N ALA A 16 1.77 -0.37 10.99
CA ALA A 16 2.80 -0.33 12.03
C ALA A 16 3.97 -1.30 11.80
N PHE A 17 3.77 -2.45 11.15
CA PHE A 17 4.83 -3.45 10.99
C PHE A 17 5.65 -3.33 9.70
N GLY A 18 5.09 -2.71 8.65
CA GLY A 18 5.77 -2.47 7.37
C GLY A 18 7.02 -1.57 7.47
N GLN A 19 7.13 -0.76 8.53
CA GLN A 19 8.27 0.15 8.75
C GLN A 19 9.42 -0.45 9.59
N SER A 20 9.22 -1.60 10.25
CA SER A 20 10.27 -2.24 11.07
C SER A 20 11.29 -3.05 10.26
N ALA A 21 10.89 -3.52 9.07
CA ALA A 21 11.71 -4.34 8.20
C ALA A 21 12.28 -3.50 7.04
N VAL A 22 13.47 -2.92 7.19
CA VAL A 22 14.03 -2.07 6.12
C VAL A 22 14.49 -2.90 4.90
N ARG A 23 15.00 -4.12 5.10
CA ARG A 23 15.60 -4.93 4.02
C ARG A 23 14.55 -5.38 2.98
N PRO A 24 14.85 -5.32 1.66
CA PRO A 24 13.92 -5.74 0.62
C PRO A 24 13.38 -7.17 0.79
N VAL A 25 14.24 -8.11 1.18
CA VAL A 25 13.83 -9.51 1.45
C VAL A 25 12.90 -9.63 2.66
N ASN A 26 13.15 -8.85 3.71
CA ASN A 26 12.32 -8.87 4.91
C ASN A 26 10.97 -8.21 4.65
N LEU A 27 10.92 -7.12 3.85
CA LEU A 27 9.67 -6.49 3.41
C LEU A 27 8.76 -7.48 2.70
N VAL A 28 9.29 -8.19 1.70
CA VAL A 28 8.52 -9.19 0.95
C VAL A 28 8.07 -10.34 1.85
N GLN A 29 8.93 -10.83 2.75
CA GLN A 29 8.58 -11.90 3.68
C GLN A 29 7.50 -11.48 4.69
N ALA A 30 7.57 -10.25 5.22
CA ALA A 30 6.58 -9.70 6.13
C ALA A 30 5.21 -9.60 5.44
N ALA A 31 5.16 -8.98 4.26
CA ALA A 31 3.94 -8.88 3.45
C ALA A 31 3.33 -10.27 3.15
N GLN A 32 4.16 -11.26 2.81
CA GLN A 32 3.69 -12.64 2.60
C GLN A 32 3.14 -13.28 3.87
N SER A 33 3.77 -13.05 5.03
CA SER A 33 3.32 -13.60 6.31
C SER A 33 1.99 -13.01 6.79
N GLU A 34 1.70 -11.77 6.39
CA GLU A 34 0.45 -11.06 6.65
C GLU A 34 -0.66 -11.40 5.65
N GLY A 35 -0.36 -12.23 4.65
CA GLY A 35 -1.33 -12.66 3.64
C GLY A 35 -1.55 -11.67 2.50
N ALA A 36 -0.61 -10.73 2.28
CA ALA A 36 -0.68 -9.80 1.16
C ALA A 36 -0.70 -10.52 -0.19
N ALA A 37 -1.59 -10.07 -1.08
CA ALA A 37 -1.72 -10.62 -2.42
C ALA A 37 -0.71 -9.99 -3.38
N PHE A 38 0.20 -10.81 -3.93
CA PHE A 38 1.16 -10.40 -4.94
C PHE A 38 0.59 -10.60 -6.36
N ASN A 39 -0.43 -9.82 -6.70
CA ASN A 39 -1.09 -9.89 -8.01
C ASN A 39 -0.11 -9.53 -9.14
N ALA A 40 -0.26 -10.18 -10.29
CA ALA A 40 0.59 -9.92 -11.44
C ALA A 40 0.29 -8.53 -12.03
N ALA A 41 1.34 -7.74 -12.27
CA ALA A 41 1.29 -6.48 -13.00
C ALA A 41 1.98 -6.67 -14.35
N PRO A 42 1.25 -7.04 -15.43
CA PRO A 42 1.81 -7.30 -16.75
C PRO A 42 2.14 -5.97 -17.46
N LEU A 43 3.21 -5.32 -17.01
CA LEU A 43 3.59 -3.99 -17.47
C LEU A 43 4.45 -4.03 -18.74
N PHE A 44 5.36 -5.00 -18.83
CA PHE A 44 6.36 -5.08 -19.90
C PHE A 44 6.13 -6.28 -20.81
N GLN A 45 6.31 -6.06 -22.11
CA GLN A 45 6.32 -7.10 -23.14
C GLN A 45 7.55 -6.98 -24.04
N MET A 46 7.98 -8.10 -24.64
CA MET A 46 9.10 -8.09 -25.58
C MET A 46 8.73 -7.37 -26.88
N ALA A 47 9.56 -6.43 -27.34
CA ALA A 47 9.33 -5.71 -28.60
C ALA A 47 9.83 -6.54 -29.82
N PRO A 48 8.95 -7.10 -30.66
CA PRO A 48 9.38 -8.01 -31.73
C PRO A 48 10.16 -7.28 -32.83
N GLY A 49 11.32 -7.82 -33.22
CA GLY A 49 12.10 -7.31 -34.35
C GLY A 49 12.79 -5.96 -34.12
N ALA A 50 12.69 -5.38 -32.92
CA ALA A 50 13.39 -4.16 -32.55
C ALA A 50 14.89 -4.47 -32.37
N ARG A 51 15.75 -3.77 -33.12
CA ARG A 51 17.21 -3.81 -32.95
C ARG A 51 17.74 -2.39 -32.94
N LEU A 52 18.66 -2.13 -32.03
CA LEU A 52 19.37 -0.86 -31.99
C LEU A 52 20.30 -0.76 -33.20
N SER A 53 20.28 0.39 -33.89
CA SER A 53 21.22 0.67 -34.97
C SER A 53 22.39 1.50 -34.44
N GLY A 54 23.60 0.93 -34.39
CA GLY A 54 24.83 1.63 -33.97
C GLY A 54 25.95 0.68 -33.52
N GLU A 55 27.21 1.16 -33.51
CA GLU A 55 28.40 0.37 -33.15
C GLU A 55 28.63 0.22 -31.62
N LYS A 56 27.77 0.79 -30.76
CA LYS A 56 27.96 0.92 -29.30
C LYS A 56 26.74 0.49 -28.46
N ALA A 57 26.06 -0.59 -28.85
CA ALA A 57 25.00 -1.19 -28.02
C ALA A 57 25.62 -2.07 -26.91
N PRO A 58 24.93 -2.30 -25.77
CA PRO A 58 25.34 -3.32 -24.81
C PRO A 58 25.54 -4.68 -25.47
N LYS A 59 26.41 -5.53 -24.91
CA LYS A 59 26.69 -6.84 -25.50
C LYS A 59 25.43 -7.71 -25.48
N GLU A 60 24.69 -7.67 -24.38
CA GLU A 60 23.40 -8.34 -24.23
C GLU A 60 22.34 -7.34 -23.75
N TYR A 61 21.24 -7.24 -24.50
CA TYR A 61 20.11 -6.40 -24.16
C TYR A 61 18.83 -6.90 -24.83
N ASP A 62 17.71 -6.44 -24.29
CA ASP A 62 16.38 -6.68 -24.80
C ASP A 62 15.60 -5.37 -24.83
N ILE A 63 14.83 -5.16 -25.89
CA ILE A 63 13.93 -4.00 -26.02
C ILE A 63 12.53 -4.43 -25.56
N LEU A 64 11.95 -3.61 -24.71
CA LEU A 64 10.64 -3.81 -24.12
C LEU A 64 9.67 -2.73 -24.60
N GLU A 65 8.42 -3.13 -24.75
CA GLU A 65 7.28 -2.21 -24.83
C GLU A 65 6.56 -2.21 -23.48
N ILE A 66 6.00 -1.05 -23.13
CA ILE A 66 5.24 -0.87 -21.90
C ILE A 66 3.75 -0.73 -22.24
N SER A 67 2.88 -1.34 -21.44
CA SER A 67 1.45 -1.04 -21.49
C SER A 67 1.18 0.25 -20.73
N GLN A 68 0.89 1.33 -21.47
CA GLN A 68 0.57 2.63 -20.87
C GLN A 68 -0.70 2.56 -20.01
N TYR A 69 -1.71 1.81 -20.44
CA TYR A 69 -2.90 1.56 -19.64
C TYR A 69 -2.57 0.86 -18.32
N ALA A 70 -1.75 -0.20 -18.34
CA ALA A 70 -1.37 -0.91 -17.12
C ALA A 70 -0.53 -0.02 -16.17
N LEU A 71 0.30 0.87 -16.72
CA LEU A 71 1.05 1.86 -15.94
C LEU A 71 0.10 2.87 -15.27
N GLU A 72 -0.91 3.36 -15.99
CA GLU A 72 -1.90 4.29 -15.46
C GLU A 72 -2.77 3.64 -14.39
N GLN A 73 -3.20 2.40 -14.59
CA GLN A 73 -3.89 1.64 -13.54
C GLN A 73 -3.01 1.42 -12.32
N LEU A 74 -1.73 1.06 -12.50
CA LEU A 74 -0.79 0.91 -11.38
C LEU A 74 -0.64 2.20 -10.57
N LEU A 75 -0.58 3.35 -11.25
CA LEU A 75 -0.50 4.67 -10.61
C LEU A 75 -1.80 5.10 -9.94
N GLN A 76 -2.95 4.56 -10.36
CA GLN A 76 -4.26 4.84 -9.78
C GLN A 76 -4.58 3.93 -8.59
N ASP A 77 -4.32 2.63 -8.74
CA ASP A 77 -4.61 1.60 -7.74
C ASP A 77 -3.60 1.62 -6.60
N GLU A 78 -2.36 2.05 -6.90
CA GLU A 78 -1.21 2.10 -6.00
C GLU A 78 -1.09 0.89 -5.03
N PRO A 79 -1.08 -0.35 -5.53
CA PRO A 79 -1.17 -1.55 -4.71
C PRO A 79 -0.02 -1.66 -3.70
N GLU A 80 -0.32 -2.09 -2.47
CA GLU A 80 0.71 -2.25 -1.43
C GLU A 80 1.77 -3.33 -1.78
N SER A 81 1.40 -4.31 -2.59
CA SER A 81 2.31 -5.34 -3.10
C SER A 81 1.92 -5.82 -4.50
N MET A 82 2.90 -6.21 -5.32
CA MET A 82 2.66 -6.75 -6.66
C MET A 82 3.78 -7.68 -7.14
N THR A 83 3.48 -8.52 -8.14
CA THR A 83 4.48 -9.27 -8.91
C THR A 83 4.69 -8.60 -10.27
N LEU A 84 5.90 -8.10 -10.53
CA LEU A 84 6.29 -7.55 -11.83
C LEU A 84 7.06 -8.60 -12.63
N ALA A 85 6.59 -8.90 -13.84
CA ALA A 85 7.30 -9.80 -14.75
C ALA A 85 8.20 -9.00 -15.71
N LEU A 86 9.49 -9.35 -15.76
CA LEU A 86 10.45 -8.76 -16.70
C LEU A 86 10.83 -9.81 -17.76
N PRO A 87 10.30 -9.71 -18.99
CA PRO A 87 10.67 -10.63 -20.04
C PRO A 87 12.08 -10.28 -20.56
N THR A 88 12.93 -11.28 -20.69
CA THR A 88 14.30 -11.12 -21.21
C THR A 88 14.81 -12.46 -21.76
N HIS A 89 15.65 -12.40 -22.80
CA HIS A 89 16.34 -13.57 -23.34
C HIS A 89 17.53 -14.01 -22.48
N LEU A 90 17.90 -13.24 -21.45
CA LEU A 90 18.91 -13.64 -20.46
C LEU A 90 18.48 -14.90 -19.68
N ARG A 91 17.17 -15.17 -19.61
CA ARG A 91 16.60 -16.37 -18.98
C ARG A 91 15.59 -17.05 -19.90
N ALA A 92 15.34 -18.33 -19.66
CA ALA A 92 14.33 -19.10 -20.40
C ALA A 92 12.89 -18.71 -20.01
N THR A 93 12.71 -18.12 -18.82
CA THR A 93 11.43 -17.63 -18.30
C THR A 93 11.57 -16.17 -17.85
N PRO A 94 10.49 -15.38 -17.85
CA PRO A 94 10.52 -14.01 -17.31
C PRO A 94 11.04 -13.98 -15.87
N ILE A 95 11.75 -12.90 -15.52
CA ILE A 95 12.16 -12.66 -14.13
C ILE A 95 10.93 -12.15 -13.37
N GLU A 96 10.41 -12.94 -12.44
CA GLU A 96 9.33 -12.55 -11.55
C GLU A 96 9.89 -11.79 -10.33
N VAL A 97 9.58 -10.51 -10.21
CA VAL A 97 10.01 -9.65 -9.12
C VAL A 97 8.84 -9.40 -8.17
N LEU A 98 8.98 -9.81 -6.92
CA LEU A 98 8.03 -9.51 -5.85
C LEU A 98 8.36 -8.14 -5.30
N LEU A 99 7.40 -7.22 -5.35
CA LEU A 99 7.56 -5.82 -5.00
C LEU A 99 6.58 -5.41 -3.89
N VAL A 100 7.06 -4.62 -2.94
CA VAL A 100 6.28 -3.99 -1.86
C VAL A 100 6.46 -2.48 -1.97
N LYS A 101 5.35 -1.75 -1.84
CA LYS A 101 5.32 -0.29 -1.91
C LYS A 101 6.11 0.31 -0.75
N VAL A 102 6.86 1.38 -1.02
CA VAL A 102 7.64 2.11 -0.01
C VAL A 102 7.49 3.61 -0.20
N ASN A 103 7.65 4.36 0.89
CA ASN A 103 7.77 5.81 0.85
C ASN A 103 9.22 6.24 1.20
N PRO A 104 10.02 6.73 0.23
CA PRO A 104 11.39 7.17 0.46
C PRO A 104 11.52 8.63 0.93
N PHE A 105 10.43 9.29 1.34
CA PHE A 105 10.40 10.72 1.67
C PHE A 105 10.16 10.94 3.17
N SER A 106 10.75 12.01 3.74
CA SER A 106 10.38 12.48 5.08
C SER A 106 9.04 13.22 5.06
N ASP A 107 8.37 13.32 6.21
CA ASP A 107 7.04 13.95 6.31
C ASP A 107 7.04 15.44 5.90
N ASP A 108 8.17 16.12 6.09
CA ASP A 108 8.40 17.52 5.72
C ASP A 108 9.17 17.67 4.39
N PHE A 109 9.16 16.63 3.56
CA PHE A 109 9.80 16.64 2.25
C PHE A 109 9.30 17.81 1.39
N LYS A 110 10.22 18.45 0.68
CA LYS A 110 9.92 19.56 -0.23
C LYS A 110 10.90 19.64 -1.39
N VAL A 111 10.42 20.23 -2.48
CA VAL A 111 11.25 20.54 -3.65
C VAL A 111 11.29 22.05 -3.84
N LEU A 112 12.48 22.62 -3.80
CA LEU A 112 12.73 24.06 -3.92
C LEU A 112 13.48 24.37 -5.21
N THR A 113 13.17 25.49 -5.84
CA THR A 113 13.84 25.95 -7.06
C THR A 113 14.66 27.21 -6.81
N SER A 114 15.72 27.42 -7.59
CA SER A 114 16.54 28.63 -7.48
C SER A 114 15.82 29.93 -7.87
N ASP A 115 14.71 29.85 -8.61
CA ASP A 115 13.81 30.98 -8.88
C ASP A 115 12.83 31.29 -7.73
N GLY A 116 12.92 30.58 -6.61
CA GLY A 116 12.18 30.86 -5.37
C GLY A 116 10.82 30.18 -5.26
N ARG A 117 10.50 29.21 -6.13
CA ARG A 117 9.29 28.39 -6.02
C ARG A 117 9.51 27.19 -5.11
N SER A 118 8.41 26.74 -4.50
CA SER A 118 8.31 25.43 -3.86
C SER A 118 7.36 24.61 -4.71
N LEU A 119 7.84 23.49 -5.27
CA LEU A 119 7.01 22.60 -6.06
C LEU A 119 6.19 21.71 -5.13
N THR A 120 4.96 21.41 -5.53
CA THR A 120 3.99 20.57 -4.80
C THR A 120 3.47 19.45 -5.69
N GLY A 121 2.65 18.54 -5.16
CA GLY A 121 2.08 17.42 -5.93
C GLY A 121 1.23 17.81 -7.14
N ALA A 122 0.84 19.10 -7.28
CA ALA A 122 0.22 19.62 -8.49
C ALA A 122 1.23 19.95 -9.61
N ASP A 123 2.49 20.19 -9.26
CA ASP A 123 3.56 20.59 -10.19
C ASP A 123 4.38 19.39 -10.71
N PHE A 124 4.40 18.29 -9.96
CA PHE A 124 5.09 17.05 -10.32
C PHE A 124 4.55 15.84 -9.55
N HIS A 125 4.76 14.64 -10.10
CA HIS A 125 4.40 13.38 -9.46
C HIS A 125 5.62 12.83 -8.72
N LEU A 126 5.50 12.60 -7.40
CA LEU A 126 6.61 12.11 -6.57
C LEU A 126 7.19 10.78 -7.07
N GLY A 127 6.36 10.01 -7.77
CA GLY A 127 6.67 8.67 -8.23
C GLY A 127 6.08 7.65 -7.27
N LEU A 128 5.65 6.51 -7.80
CA LEU A 128 5.24 5.38 -7.00
C LEU A 128 6.46 4.45 -6.86
N HIS A 129 6.93 4.23 -5.64
CA HIS A 129 8.20 3.57 -5.37
C HIS A 129 8.00 2.21 -4.73
N TYR A 130 8.73 1.22 -5.23
CA TYR A 130 8.70 -0.15 -4.73
C TYR A 130 10.11 -0.68 -4.50
N ARG A 131 10.22 -1.59 -3.54
CA ARG A 131 11.41 -2.40 -3.26
C ARG A 131 11.02 -3.86 -3.19
N GLY A 132 11.97 -4.74 -3.47
CA GLY A 132 11.65 -6.16 -3.47
C GLY A 132 12.79 -7.07 -3.86
N VAL A 133 12.42 -8.29 -4.25
CA VAL A 133 13.35 -9.37 -4.61
C VAL A 133 12.79 -10.20 -5.76
N VAL A 134 13.67 -10.82 -6.53
CA VAL A 134 13.33 -11.88 -7.48
C VAL A 134 12.82 -13.09 -6.71
N LYS A 135 11.68 -13.62 -7.13
CA LYS A 135 11.02 -14.77 -6.49
C LYS A 135 11.95 -15.98 -6.44
N GLY A 136 12.17 -16.50 -5.24
CA GLY A 136 12.97 -17.69 -5.00
C GLY A 136 14.50 -17.50 -5.06
N GLU A 137 14.99 -16.25 -5.16
CA GLU A 137 16.42 -15.96 -5.30
C GLU A 137 16.89 -14.84 -4.37
N SER A 138 18.15 -14.93 -3.91
CA SER A 138 18.82 -13.84 -3.20
C SER A 138 19.14 -12.72 -4.18
N SER A 139 18.41 -11.62 -4.06
CA SER A 139 18.45 -10.50 -4.99
C SER A 139 17.92 -9.25 -4.32
N ILE A 140 18.11 -8.12 -4.98
CA ILE A 140 17.47 -6.85 -4.65
C ILE A 140 16.82 -6.28 -5.90
N ALA A 141 15.69 -5.61 -5.72
CA ALA A 141 15.00 -4.91 -6.78
C ALA A 141 14.41 -3.60 -6.27
N ALA A 142 14.42 -2.59 -7.13
CA ALA A 142 13.83 -1.29 -6.87
C ALA A 142 13.22 -0.74 -8.14
N PHE A 143 11.96 -0.32 -8.06
CA PHE A 143 11.23 0.26 -9.19
C PHE A 143 10.57 1.57 -8.78
N SER A 144 10.64 2.55 -9.65
CA SER A 144 9.98 3.84 -9.51
C SER A 144 9.13 4.08 -10.75
N PHE A 145 7.83 4.27 -10.57
CA PHE A 145 6.85 4.45 -11.64
C PHE A 145 6.36 5.89 -11.67
N PHE A 146 6.39 6.51 -12.85
CA PHE A 146 5.88 7.84 -13.12
C PHE A 146 4.89 7.76 -14.29
N PRO A 147 4.03 8.77 -14.51
CA PRO A 147 3.03 8.75 -15.58
C PRO A 147 3.57 8.40 -16.98
N HIS A 148 4.83 8.73 -17.26
CA HIS A 148 5.45 8.53 -18.58
C HIS A 148 6.86 7.92 -18.52
N ASP A 149 7.30 7.44 -17.35
CA ASP A 149 8.64 6.88 -17.17
C ASP A 149 8.67 5.80 -16.09
N VAL A 150 9.55 4.81 -16.25
CA VAL A 150 9.80 3.75 -15.28
C VAL A 150 11.31 3.58 -15.11
N MET A 151 11.77 3.70 -13.87
CA MET A 151 13.16 3.49 -13.49
C MET A 151 13.26 2.23 -12.64
N GLY A 152 13.81 1.16 -13.20
CA GLY A 152 13.92 -0.14 -12.54
C GLY A 152 15.35 -0.66 -12.46
N LEU A 153 15.70 -1.23 -11.31
CA LEU A 153 16.95 -1.95 -11.15
C LEU A 153 16.70 -3.28 -10.45
N VAL A 154 17.28 -4.36 -10.99
CA VAL A 154 17.27 -5.70 -10.40
C VAL A 154 18.71 -6.18 -10.32
N SER A 155 19.16 -6.61 -9.15
CA SER A 155 20.49 -7.18 -8.99
C SER A 155 20.40 -8.58 -8.39
N THR A 156 20.97 -9.54 -9.09
CA THR A 156 21.00 -10.95 -8.68
C THR A 156 22.44 -11.45 -8.58
N LYS A 157 22.61 -12.63 -7.97
CA LYS A 157 23.90 -13.30 -7.96
C LYS A 157 24.31 -13.86 -9.33
N GLY A 158 23.34 -14.18 -10.19
CA GLY A 158 23.56 -14.83 -11.49
C GLY A 158 23.90 -13.83 -12.59
N GLU A 159 23.05 -12.82 -12.78
CA GLU A 159 23.10 -11.88 -13.90
C GLU A 159 23.86 -10.58 -13.56
N GLY A 160 24.09 -10.28 -12.28
CA GLY A 160 24.60 -8.98 -11.85
C GLY A 160 23.49 -7.92 -11.84
N ASN A 161 23.81 -6.68 -12.20
CA ASN A 161 22.83 -5.59 -12.18
C ASN A 161 22.18 -5.44 -13.56
N LEU A 162 20.86 -5.61 -13.57
CA LEU A 162 19.98 -5.38 -14.70
C LEU A 162 19.29 -4.03 -14.54
N VAL A 163 19.38 -3.21 -15.58
CA VAL A 163 18.80 -1.86 -15.64
C VAL A 163 17.59 -1.90 -16.56
N VAL A 164 16.44 -1.40 -16.10
CA VAL A 164 15.19 -1.30 -16.87
C VAL A 164 14.79 0.16 -16.98
N GLY A 165 14.96 0.78 -18.14
CA GLY A 165 14.63 2.20 -18.30
C GLY A 165 14.24 2.56 -19.73
N GLN A 166 13.64 3.74 -19.88
CA GLN A 166 13.23 4.25 -21.17
C GLN A 166 14.45 4.54 -22.06
N LEU A 167 14.34 4.23 -23.35
CA LEU A 167 15.34 4.59 -24.36
C LEU A 167 15.23 6.08 -24.69
N GLU A 168 16.37 6.77 -24.73
CA GLU A 168 16.44 8.18 -25.17
C GLU A 168 16.66 8.29 -26.70
N ASP A 169 16.48 7.21 -27.47
CA ASP A 169 16.57 7.24 -28.94
C ASP A 169 15.27 7.79 -29.53
N PRO A 170 15.28 8.93 -30.26
CA PRO A 170 14.08 9.49 -30.87
C PRO A 170 13.35 8.55 -31.84
N ARG A 171 14.02 7.52 -32.35
CA ARG A 171 13.44 6.50 -33.26
C ARG A 171 12.78 5.34 -32.53
N GLN A 172 12.96 5.24 -31.21
CA GLN A 172 12.43 4.19 -30.34
C GLN A 172 11.66 4.82 -29.16
N GLN A 173 11.09 6.01 -29.37
CA GLN A 173 10.42 6.79 -28.33
C GLN A 173 9.31 5.97 -27.66
N GLY A 174 9.27 5.98 -26.32
CA GLY A 174 8.32 5.20 -25.53
C GLY A 174 8.72 3.73 -25.27
N ARG A 175 9.79 3.23 -25.90
CA ARG A 175 10.31 1.89 -25.64
C ARG A 175 11.30 1.87 -24.48
N TYR A 176 11.39 0.71 -23.86
CA TYR A 176 12.26 0.45 -22.72
C TYR A 176 13.37 -0.52 -23.13
N ILE A 177 14.44 -0.54 -22.36
CA ILE A 177 15.54 -1.50 -22.51
C ILE A 177 15.79 -2.18 -21.17
N ILE A 178 16.05 -3.49 -21.23
CA ILE A 178 16.67 -4.24 -20.14
C ILE A 178 18.06 -4.70 -20.58
N TYR A 179 19.08 -4.39 -19.79
CA TYR A 179 20.48 -4.73 -20.10
C TYR A 179 21.33 -4.86 -18.84
N GLN A 180 22.51 -5.50 -18.96
CA GLN A 180 23.49 -5.60 -17.86
C GLN A 180 24.39 -4.36 -17.83
N ASP A 181 24.46 -3.67 -16.69
CA ASP A 181 25.16 -2.38 -16.57
C ASP A 181 26.67 -2.45 -16.87
N LYS A 182 27.33 -3.56 -16.53
CA LYS A 182 28.75 -3.81 -16.77
C LYS A 182 29.15 -3.67 -18.25
N ASP A 183 28.22 -3.91 -19.19
CA ASP A 183 28.49 -3.79 -20.62
C ASP A 183 28.66 -2.33 -21.08
N ILE A 184 28.14 -1.37 -20.31
CA ILE A 184 28.22 0.06 -20.60
C ILE A 184 29.25 0.74 -19.70
N ILE A 185 29.28 0.39 -18.41
CA ILE A 185 30.10 1.08 -17.41
C ILE A 185 31.60 0.93 -17.70
N GLU A 186 32.04 -0.19 -18.29
CA GLU A 186 33.43 -0.38 -18.76
C GLU A 186 33.89 0.72 -19.74
N GLU A 187 32.97 1.34 -20.50
CA GLU A 187 33.30 2.33 -21.54
C GLU A 187 33.23 3.78 -21.05
N ILE A 188 32.64 4.04 -19.88
CA ILE A 188 32.44 5.39 -19.35
C ILE A 188 33.72 5.95 -18.69
N GLY A 189 34.55 5.09 -18.09
CA GLY A 189 35.79 5.47 -17.40
C GLY A 189 35.55 6.28 -16.12
N PHE A 190 36.25 5.96 -15.04
CA PHE A 190 35.98 6.54 -13.71
C PHE A 190 37.23 6.89 -12.90
N SER A 191 37.10 7.95 -12.09
CA SER A 191 37.95 8.28 -10.96
C SER A 191 37.07 8.80 -9.82
N CYS A 192 37.08 8.14 -8.66
CA CYS A 192 36.58 8.72 -7.39
C CYS A 192 37.76 8.98 -6.48
N ASP A 193 37.64 10.06 -5.69
CA ASP A 193 38.67 10.51 -4.79
C ASP A 193 38.06 10.79 -3.41
N THR A 194 38.72 10.32 -2.35
CA THR A 194 38.45 10.78 -0.98
C THR A 194 39.78 10.92 -0.25
N PRO A 195 39.98 11.93 0.61
CA PRO A 195 41.23 12.07 1.35
C PRO A 195 41.49 10.89 2.30
N ASP A 196 42.59 10.17 2.11
CA ASP A 196 43.06 9.16 3.07
C ASP A 196 43.65 9.87 4.30
N ASP A 197 43.04 9.65 5.47
CA ASP A 197 43.50 10.19 6.75
C ASP A 197 44.59 9.33 7.41
N GLY A 198 44.88 8.15 6.85
CA GLY A 198 45.85 7.19 7.35
C GLY A 198 45.45 6.52 8.67
N ILE A 199 44.17 6.64 9.07
CA ILE A 199 43.65 6.09 10.32
C ILE A 199 43.00 4.73 10.03
N GLY A 200 43.53 3.65 10.61
CA GLY A 200 42.93 2.33 10.53
C GLY A 200 41.70 2.18 11.42
N TYR A 201 40.81 1.25 11.09
CA TYR A 201 39.69 0.89 11.96
C TYR A 201 40.15 0.08 13.17
N THR A 202 39.51 0.32 14.31
CA THR A 202 39.55 -0.57 15.47
C THR A 202 38.82 -1.86 15.16
N ARG A 203 39.08 -2.91 15.96
CA ARG A 203 38.38 -4.20 15.77
C ARG A 203 36.89 -4.06 16.03
N GLU A 204 36.53 -3.25 17.00
CA GLU A 204 35.16 -2.97 17.41
C GLU A 204 34.36 -2.28 16.29
N GLU A 205 34.99 -1.42 15.49
CA GLU A 205 34.36 -0.76 14.35
C GLU A 205 34.09 -1.70 13.17
N LEU A 206 34.89 -2.75 13.00
CA LEU A 206 34.79 -3.70 11.89
C LEU A 206 33.78 -4.84 12.13
N GLU A 207 33.43 -5.08 13.39
CA GLU A 207 32.51 -6.15 13.81
C GLU A 207 31.08 -5.60 13.96
N PRO A 208 30.04 -6.45 13.88
CA PRO A 208 28.66 -6.02 14.07
C PRO A 208 28.44 -5.52 15.50
N SER A 209 27.89 -4.32 15.69
CA SER A 209 27.42 -3.89 17.01
C SER A 209 26.07 -4.52 17.37
N SER A 210 25.82 -4.72 18.67
CA SER A 210 24.57 -5.27 19.22
C SER A 210 23.50 -4.21 19.50
N GLY A 211 23.58 -3.03 18.86
CA GLY A 211 22.70 -1.89 19.15
C GLY A 211 21.42 -1.89 18.31
N ILE A 212 20.27 -1.67 18.97
CA ILE A 212 18.94 -1.66 18.34
C ILE A 212 18.67 -0.35 17.57
N ARG A 213 19.38 0.75 17.89
CA ARG A 213 19.10 2.10 17.37
C ARG A 213 19.24 2.28 15.85
N ALA A 214 20.19 1.60 15.20
CA ALA A 214 20.32 1.73 13.74
C ALA A 214 19.09 1.21 12.96
N LEU A 215 18.22 0.42 13.59
CA LEU A 215 16.97 -0.06 12.98
C LEU A 215 15.82 0.96 13.11
N SER A 216 15.87 1.85 14.11
CA SER A 216 14.85 2.88 14.34
C SER A 216 15.20 4.24 13.74
N ASP A 217 16.50 4.56 13.61
CA ASP A 217 16.96 5.90 13.24
C ASP A 217 17.00 6.11 11.72
N CYS A 218 16.58 7.31 11.27
CA CYS A 218 16.58 7.73 9.87
C CYS A 218 17.70 8.70 9.57
N VAL A 219 18.44 8.46 8.48
CA VAL A 219 19.33 9.48 7.92
C VAL A 219 18.62 10.25 6.83
N ARG A 220 18.46 11.55 7.04
CA ARG A 220 17.74 12.46 6.15
C ARG A 220 18.70 13.05 5.14
N LEU A 221 18.36 12.96 3.87
CA LEU A 221 19.24 13.31 2.77
C LEU A 221 18.73 14.53 2.02
N TYR A 222 19.64 15.44 1.73
CA TYR A 222 19.42 16.59 0.87
C TYR A 222 20.08 16.37 -0.48
N PHE A 223 19.32 16.62 -1.54
CA PHE A 223 19.82 16.57 -2.91
C PHE A 223 19.77 17.94 -3.56
N GLU A 224 20.85 18.29 -4.26
CA GLU A 224 20.91 19.49 -5.10
C GLU A 224 21.22 19.08 -6.53
N ALA A 225 20.33 19.42 -7.46
CA ALA A 225 20.50 19.20 -8.89
C ALA A 225 20.96 20.50 -9.56
N ASP A 226 22.14 20.44 -10.16
CA ASP A 226 22.77 21.52 -10.91
C ASP A 226 21.99 21.89 -12.19
N ASP A 227 22.21 23.07 -12.75
CA ASP A 227 21.37 23.61 -13.83
C ASP A 227 21.50 22.84 -15.15
N ASP A 228 22.60 22.13 -15.35
CA ASP A 228 22.82 21.20 -16.46
C ASP A 228 21.93 19.95 -16.36
N VAL A 229 21.79 19.38 -15.17
CA VAL A 229 20.87 18.27 -14.87
C VAL A 229 19.43 18.74 -15.04
N VAL A 230 19.09 19.90 -14.47
CA VAL A 230 17.75 20.49 -14.58
C VAL A 230 17.36 20.74 -16.03
N SER A 231 18.27 21.33 -16.82
CA SER A 231 18.03 21.59 -18.24
C SER A 231 17.88 20.29 -19.03
N SER A 232 18.75 19.30 -18.78
CA SER A 232 18.73 18.01 -19.48
C SER A 232 17.48 17.18 -19.18
N LYS A 233 16.93 17.26 -17.97
CA LYS A 233 15.74 16.47 -17.56
C LYS A 233 14.43 17.22 -17.80
N GLY A 234 14.42 18.29 -18.57
CA GLY A 234 13.19 18.98 -18.97
C GLY A 234 12.64 19.96 -17.92
N GLY A 235 13.51 20.50 -17.06
CA GLY A 235 13.17 21.47 -16.03
C GLY A 235 13.12 20.88 -14.62
N ALA A 236 12.70 21.71 -13.66
CA ALA A 236 12.73 21.35 -12.23
C ALA A 236 11.91 20.09 -11.91
N THR A 237 10.71 19.97 -12.49
CA THR A 237 9.84 18.79 -12.32
C THR A 237 10.52 17.51 -12.79
N GLY A 238 11.09 17.49 -14.01
CA GLY A 238 11.74 16.29 -14.52
C GLY A 238 13.03 15.95 -13.79
N ALA A 239 13.78 16.96 -13.33
CA ALA A 239 14.95 16.72 -12.47
C ALA A 239 14.55 16.18 -11.09
N ALA A 240 13.47 16.68 -10.48
CA ALA A 240 12.95 16.16 -9.23
C ALA A 240 12.52 14.69 -9.39
N ASN A 241 11.74 14.35 -10.42
CA ASN A 241 11.35 12.97 -10.72
C ASN A 241 12.57 12.05 -10.94
N TYR A 242 13.58 12.54 -11.67
CA TYR A 242 14.81 11.77 -11.87
C TYR A 242 15.52 11.50 -10.54
N VAL A 243 15.63 12.50 -9.66
CA VAL A 243 16.24 12.37 -8.33
C VAL A 243 15.46 11.39 -7.46
N THR A 244 14.13 11.52 -7.35
CA THR A 244 13.33 10.58 -6.55
C THR A 244 13.40 9.16 -7.11
N GLY A 245 13.42 9.04 -8.44
CA GLY A 245 13.48 7.77 -9.16
C GLY A 245 14.75 6.96 -8.89
N PHE A 246 15.94 7.56 -9.10
CA PHE A 246 17.20 6.87 -8.79
C PHE A 246 17.43 6.75 -7.28
N TYR A 247 16.94 7.71 -6.49
CA TYR A 247 17.12 7.65 -5.04
C TYR A 247 16.44 6.45 -4.42
N ASN A 248 15.26 6.03 -4.88
CA ASN A 248 14.65 4.79 -4.40
C ASN A 248 15.61 3.59 -4.52
N GLN A 249 16.43 3.55 -5.57
CA GLN A 249 17.45 2.51 -5.77
C GLN A 249 18.61 2.67 -4.78
N VAL A 250 19.11 3.89 -4.57
CA VAL A 250 20.12 4.21 -3.53
C VAL A 250 19.63 3.78 -2.14
N ALA A 251 18.41 4.19 -1.79
CA ALA A 251 17.78 3.85 -0.53
C ALA A 251 17.57 2.34 -0.38
N THR A 252 17.33 1.61 -1.47
CA THR A 252 17.26 0.13 -1.47
C THR A 252 18.59 -0.53 -1.10
N LEU A 253 19.73 0.05 -1.53
CA LEU A 253 21.06 -0.47 -1.19
C LEU A 253 21.38 -0.27 0.30
N TYR A 254 21.07 0.90 0.85
CA TYR A 254 21.18 1.14 2.29
C TYR A 254 20.20 0.28 3.09
N ALA A 255 18.97 0.16 2.61
CA ALA A 255 17.95 -0.68 3.21
C ALA A 255 18.39 -2.15 3.31
N ASN A 256 19.08 -2.67 2.28
CA ASN A 256 19.65 -4.02 2.29
C ASN A 256 20.70 -4.22 3.40
N GLU A 257 21.36 -3.15 3.84
CA GLU A 257 22.27 -3.14 4.99
C GLU A 257 21.58 -2.88 6.34
N SER A 258 20.23 -2.86 6.37
CA SER A 258 19.41 -2.45 7.52
C SER A 258 19.60 -0.99 7.92
N ILE A 259 19.79 -0.10 6.94
CA ILE A 259 19.94 1.34 7.18
C ILE A 259 18.78 2.05 6.53
N ASN A 260 18.02 2.82 7.31
CA ASN A 260 16.92 3.60 6.79
C ASN A 260 17.38 5.00 6.40
N THR A 261 17.01 5.42 5.18
CA THR A 261 17.32 6.73 4.65
C THR A 261 16.09 7.29 3.95
N VAL A 262 15.90 8.60 4.05
CA VAL A 262 14.81 9.32 3.39
C VAL A 262 15.32 10.61 2.76
N ILE A 263 14.72 11.08 1.66
CA ILE A 263 14.96 12.46 1.19
C ILE A 263 14.10 13.41 2.01
N SER A 264 14.72 14.49 2.49
CA SER A 264 14.02 15.59 3.16
C SER A 264 13.90 16.87 2.36
N GLU A 265 14.78 17.09 1.38
CA GLU A 265 14.68 18.25 0.50
C GLU A 265 15.44 18.01 -0.82
N ILE A 266 14.83 18.42 -1.93
CA ILE A 266 15.49 18.53 -3.24
C ILE A 266 15.57 20.01 -3.61
N PHE A 267 16.73 20.47 -4.02
CA PHE A 267 16.92 21.80 -4.59
C PHE A 267 17.30 21.69 -6.06
N THR A 268 16.58 22.39 -6.94
CA THR A 268 16.84 22.39 -8.39
C THR A 268 17.23 23.78 -8.88
N TRP A 269 18.36 23.89 -9.57
CA TRP A 269 18.79 25.13 -10.22
C TRP A 269 18.03 25.38 -11.53
N THR A 270 16.95 26.18 -11.49
CA THR A 270 16.20 26.65 -12.68
C THR A 270 16.82 27.90 -13.31
N THR A 271 17.81 28.48 -12.64
CA THR A 271 18.69 29.55 -13.10
C THR A 271 20.11 29.02 -13.14
N ASN A 272 21.01 29.69 -13.86
CA ASN A 272 22.43 29.33 -13.88
C ASN A 272 22.98 29.15 -12.46
N SER A 273 23.55 28.00 -12.17
CA SER A 273 24.08 27.70 -10.84
C SER A 273 25.39 28.48 -10.59
N PRO A 274 25.84 28.57 -9.33
CA PRO A 274 27.15 29.13 -8.99
C PRO A 274 28.30 28.15 -9.26
N TYR A 275 28.00 26.92 -9.70
CA TYR A 275 28.97 25.85 -9.90
C TYR A 275 29.59 25.95 -11.30
N SER A 276 30.91 26.01 -11.34
CA SER A 276 31.67 26.27 -12.59
C SER A 276 32.96 25.45 -12.68
N SER A 277 33.23 24.62 -11.67
CA SER A 277 34.38 23.72 -11.70
C SER A 277 34.12 22.53 -12.62
N THR A 278 35.19 21.98 -13.19
CA THR A 278 35.15 20.73 -13.97
C THR A 278 35.84 19.59 -13.24
N THR A 279 36.22 19.79 -11.98
CA THR A 279 36.81 18.74 -11.13
C THR A 279 35.90 18.47 -9.94
N SER A 280 35.78 17.21 -9.53
CA SER A 280 34.92 16.79 -8.42
C SER A 280 35.27 17.52 -7.12
N SER A 281 36.56 17.68 -6.83
CA SER A 281 37.07 18.45 -5.69
C SER A 281 36.69 19.94 -5.73
N GLY A 282 36.70 20.55 -6.91
CA GLY A 282 36.31 21.94 -7.07
C GLY A 282 34.80 22.14 -6.98
N MET A 283 34.02 21.20 -7.51
CA MET A 283 32.56 21.17 -7.37
C MET A 283 32.15 21.04 -5.91
N LEU A 284 32.73 20.09 -5.16
CA LEU A 284 32.48 19.95 -3.73
C LEU A 284 32.88 21.21 -2.95
N SER A 285 34.04 21.80 -3.25
CA SER A 285 34.49 23.04 -2.60
C SER A 285 33.52 24.21 -2.83
N GLN A 286 32.98 24.33 -4.05
CA GLN A 286 31.99 25.34 -4.39
C GLN A 286 30.65 25.06 -3.70
N PHE A 287 30.21 23.80 -3.66
CA PHE A 287 29.01 23.37 -2.95
C PHE A 287 29.07 23.71 -1.46
N GLN A 288 30.15 23.32 -0.79
CA GLN A 288 30.42 23.62 0.62
C GLN A 288 30.47 25.13 0.91
N SER A 289 30.97 25.93 -0.04
CA SER A 289 31.06 27.38 0.11
C SER A 289 29.71 28.07 -0.06
N TYR A 290 28.87 27.57 -0.96
CA TYR A 290 27.61 28.20 -1.32
C TYR A 290 26.45 27.75 -0.43
N ARG A 291 26.29 26.43 -0.26
CA ARG A 291 25.18 25.86 0.49
C ARG A 291 25.54 25.75 1.97
N THR A 292 25.12 26.73 2.76
CA THR A 292 25.41 26.78 4.21
C THR A 292 24.27 26.30 5.09
N SER A 293 23.05 26.16 4.55
CA SER A 293 21.86 25.69 5.25
C SER A 293 20.96 24.89 4.31
N TRP A 294 20.42 23.78 4.81
CA TRP A 294 19.48 22.89 4.11
C TRP A 294 18.73 22.00 5.11
N ASN A 295 17.64 21.35 4.67
CA ASN A 295 16.92 20.34 5.43
C ASN A 295 17.50 18.93 5.16
N GLY A 296 18.21 18.36 6.14
CA GLY A 296 18.81 17.02 6.06
C GLY A 296 20.12 16.91 6.85
N ASP A 297 20.54 15.68 7.12
CA ASP A 297 21.76 15.31 7.84
C ASP A 297 22.98 15.29 6.91
N LEU A 298 22.80 14.76 5.69
CA LEU A 298 23.83 14.70 4.65
C LEU A 298 23.36 15.43 3.39
N GLY A 299 24.28 16.04 2.63
CA GLY A 299 23.98 16.80 1.42
C GLY A 299 24.74 16.30 0.21
N GLN A 300 24.05 16.16 -0.92
CA GLN A 300 24.60 15.62 -2.17
C GLN A 300 24.33 16.57 -3.34
N LEU A 301 25.39 17.01 -4.02
CA LEU A 301 25.28 17.73 -5.30
C LEU A 301 25.43 16.74 -6.47
N VAL A 302 24.53 16.80 -7.44
CA VAL A 302 24.61 16.04 -8.70
C VAL A 302 24.73 16.98 -9.91
N SER A 303 25.65 16.66 -10.81
CA SER A 303 25.99 17.47 -12.00
C SER A 303 26.58 16.57 -13.11
N TYR A 304 26.60 17.06 -14.35
CA TYR A 304 27.34 16.43 -15.46
C TYR A 304 28.72 17.10 -15.71
N GLN A 305 29.09 18.13 -14.95
CA GLN A 305 30.26 18.98 -15.24
C GLN A 305 31.63 18.35 -14.94
N ALA A 306 31.70 17.24 -14.20
CA ALA A 306 32.96 16.65 -13.72
C ALA A 306 33.07 15.16 -14.06
N SER A 307 33.80 14.38 -13.26
CA SER A 307 33.92 12.93 -13.44
C SER A 307 34.03 12.22 -12.09
N GLY A 308 33.30 11.12 -11.94
CA GLY A 308 33.20 10.34 -10.71
C GLY A 308 32.65 11.13 -9.53
N GLY A 309 33.16 10.93 -8.32
CA GLY A 309 32.63 11.56 -7.11
C GLY A 309 33.69 11.88 -6.07
N ILE A 310 33.28 12.64 -5.07
CA ILE A 310 34.07 12.96 -3.88
C ILE A 310 33.17 13.24 -2.68
N ALA A 311 33.54 12.69 -1.54
CA ALA A 311 32.99 13.03 -0.24
C ALA A 311 33.92 13.98 0.52
N ALA A 312 33.36 14.82 1.39
CA ALA A 312 34.15 15.71 2.24
C ALA A 312 35.05 14.98 3.24
N GLY A 313 34.74 13.72 3.55
CA GLY A 313 35.52 12.85 4.41
C GLY A 313 34.66 11.73 5.01
N PHE A 314 35.14 11.16 6.12
CA PHE A 314 34.52 9.98 6.75
C PHE A 314 33.62 10.30 7.95
N ALA A 315 33.51 11.56 8.36
CA ALA A 315 32.79 11.97 9.57
C ALA A 315 31.62 12.91 9.22
N GLY A 316 30.73 12.46 8.33
CA GLY A 316 29.59 13.26 7.85
C GLY A 316 28.40 13.25 8.80
N ILE A 317 28.12 12.10 9.44
CA ILE A 317 27.01 11.99 10.40
C ILE A 317 27.31 12.78 11.68
N CYS A 318 26.34 13.57 12.14
CA CYS A 318 26.45 14.46 13.30
C CYS A 318 27.65 15.43 13.26
N ALA A 319 28.14 15.79 12.08
CA ALA A 319 29.29 16.69 11.97
C ALA A 319 28.94 18.09 12.50
N SER A 320 29.77 18.62 13.41
CA SER A 320 29.61 20.00 13.90
C SER A 320 29.80 21.04 12.80
N ASN A 321 30.61 20.71 11.78
CA ASN A 321 30.74 21.48 10.56
C ASN A 321 30.00 20.76 9.43
N ARG A 322 28.86 21.34 9.04
CA ARG A 322 27.99 20.90 7.94
C ARG A 322 28.74 20.61 6.63
N ALA A 323 29.84 21.31 6.33
CA ALA A 323 30.63 21.04 5.13
C ALA A 323 31.21 19.61 5.08
N ASN A 324 31.44 18.97 6.23
CA ASN A 324 31.92 17.59 6.32
C ASN A 324 30.82 16.57 6.01
N SER A 325 29.55 16.98 6.02
CA SER A 325 28.37 16.16 5.73
C SER A 325 27.98 16.22 4.24
N MET A 326 28.89 16.67 3.38
CA MET A 326 28.61 16.91 1.97
C MET A 326 29.41 16.00 1.05
N SER A 327 28.79 15.64 -0.07
CA SER A 327 29.40 14.92 -1.18
C SER A 327 28.96 15.49 -2.52
N PHE A 328 29.76 15.20 -3.54
CA PHE A 328 29.50 15.53 -4.93
C PHE A 328 29.61 14.28 -5.79
N SER A 329 28.69 14.11 -6.73
CA SER A 329 28.70 13.01 -7.68
C SER A 329 28.44 13.55 -9.08
N SER A 330 29.41 13.34 -9.95
CA SER A 330 29.23 13.50 -11.38
C SER A 330 28.48 12.30 -11.92
N ILE A 331 27.32 12.59 -12.49
CA ILE A 331 26.44 11.60 -13.11
C ILE A 331 26.57 11.70 -14.63
N ASN A 332 25.85 10.85 -15.36
CA ASN A 332 25.79 10.90 -16.82
C ASN A 332 24.35 11.09 -17.27
N SER A 333 24.14 11.90 -18.32
CA SER A 333 22.81 12.09 -18.90
C SER A 333 22.33 10.80 -19.56
N THR A 334 23.13 10.23 -20.46
CA THR A 334 22.99 8.91 -21.10
C THR A 334 24.30 8.38 -21.68
N TYR A 335 24.31 7.11 -22.10
CA TYR A 335 25.34 6.53 -22.94
C TYR A 335 24.72 5.98 -24.23
N SER A 336 25.03 6.55 -25.39
CA SER A 336 24.53 6.05 -26.69
C SER A 336 23.00 5.83 -26.73
N ASN A 337 22.23 6.76 -26.13
CA ASN A 337 20.77 6.72 -25.95
C ASN A 337 20.23 5.70 -24.92
N PHE A 338 21.10 5.06 -24.14
CA PHE A 338 20.72 4.17 -23.04
C PHE A 338 20.70 4.90 -21.70
N PRO A 339 19.71 4.61 -20.84
CA PRO A 339 19.65 5.17 -19.51
C PRO A 339 20.79 4.62 -18.66
N THR A 340 21.63 5.49 -18.09
CA THR A 340 22.81 5.11 -17.29
C THR A 340 22.63 5.39 -15.80
N TYR A 341 21.40 5.49 -15.30
CA TYR A 341 21.19 5.84 -13.89
C TYR A 341 21.71 4.79 -12.90
N SER A 342 22.00 3.54 -13.29
CA SER A 342 22.71 2.59 -12.42
C SER A 342 24.10 3.10 -12.03
N TRP A 343 24.75 3.86 -12.91
CA TRP A 343 25.97 4.60 -12.62
C TRP A 343 25.72 5.67 -11.55
N THR A 344 24.67 6.48 -11.73
CA THR A 344 24.24 7.48 -10.75
C THR A 344 24.01 6.86 -9.38
N VAL A 345 23.31 5.73 -9.34
CA VAL A 345 23.06 4.97 -8.11
C VAL A 345 24.35 4.49 -7.48
N MET A 346 25.28 3.93 -8.26
CA MET A 346 26.58 3.46 -7.74
C MET A 346 27.36 4.61 -7.09
N VAL A 347 27.61 5.70 -7.82
CA VAL A 347 28.46 6.80 -7.35
C VAL A 347 27.83 7.53 -6.17
N VAL A 348 26.53 7.85 -6.23
CA VAL A 348 25.85 8.51 -5.10
C VAL A 348 25.89 7.63 -3.85
N THR A 349 25.65 6.32 -4.01
CA THR A 349 25.71 5.39 -2.87
C THR A 349 27.12 5.28 -2.31
N HIS A 350 28.14 5.27 -3.17
CA HIS A 350 29.56 5.24 -2.81
C HIS A 350 29.99 6.48 -2.02
N GLU A 351 29.66 7.67 -2.51
CA GLU A 351 30.04 8.92 -1.84
C GLU A 351 29.33 9.08 -0.51
N PHE A 352 28.05 8.74 -0.44
CA PHE A 352 27.38 8.68 0.85
C PHE A 352 28.08 7.66 1.77
N GLY A 353 28.51 6.50 1.26
CA GLY A 353 29.23 5.49 2.02
C GLY A 353 30.47 6.05 2.73
N HIS A 354 31.19 6.97 2.08
CA HIS A 354 32.25 7.75 2.71
C HIS A 354 31.72 8.67 3.80
N THR A 355 30.70 9.49 3.55
CA THR A 355 30.13 10.37 4.59
C THR A 355 29.58 9.61 5.80
N PHE A 356 29.17 8.36 5.60
CA PHE A 356 28.77 7.39 6.62
C PHE A 356 29.95 6.70 7.35
N GLY A 357 31.18 6.97 6.93
CA GLY A 357 32.41 6.55 7.59
C GLY A 357 33.15 5.37 6.97
N SER A 358 32.67 4.80 5.87
CA SER A 358 33.37 3.72 5.18
C SER A 358 34.51 4.24 4.30
N ARG A 359 35.65 3.55 4.32
CA ARG A 359 36.76 3.77 3.37
C ARG A 359 36.59 2.87 2.13
N HIS A 360 37.47 3.02 1.16
CA HIS A 360 37.55 2.12 0.01
C HIS A 360 37.95 0.71 0.44
N THR A 361 37.46 -0.32 -0.25
CA THR A 361 37.82 -1.72 0.04
C THR A 361 39.30 -2.04 -0.24
N HIS A 362 39.97 -1.28 -1.11
CA HIS A 362 41.41 -1.40 -1.37
C HIS A 362 42.30 -0.62 -0.39
N ALA A 363 41.72 0.00 0.64
CA ALA A 363 42.47 0.66 1.71
C ALA A 363 43.01 -0.33 2.74
N CYS A 364 44.22 -0.08 3.24
CA CYS A 364 44.93 -0.94 4.18
C CYS A 364 44.46 -0.72 5.63
N VAL A 365 43.16 -0.84 5.84
CA VAL A 365 42.47 -0.54 7.11
C VAL A 365 41.53 -1.65 7.55
N TRP A 366 41.41 -2.72 6.75
CA TRP A 366 40.43 -3.78 6.94
C TRP A 366 41.01 -5.04 7.59
N ASN A 367 40.16 -6.04 7.79
CA ASN A 367 40.48 -7.39 8.28
C ASN A 367 41.06 -7.45 9.71
N GLY A 368 41.10 -6.32 10.43
CA GLY A 368 41.70 -6.20 11.76
C GLY A 368 43.23 -6.33 11.78
N ASN A 369 43.86 -6.31 10.60
CA ASN A 369 45.31 -6.43 10.43
C ASN A 369 45.86 -5.45 9.37
N ASN A 370 45.11 -4.39 9.05
CA ASN A 370 45.48 -3.33 8.11
C ASN A 370 45.78 -3.87 6.70
N THR A 371 44.93 -4.76 6.19
CA THR A 371 45.01 -5.24 4.80
C THR A 371 43.80 -4.77 4.00
N ALA A 372 43.90 -4.79 2.68
CA ALA A 372 42.80 -4.52 1.76
C ALA A 372 41.85 -5.72 1.66
N ILE A 373 40.56 -5.47 1.40
CA ILE A 373 39.54 -6.50 1.16
C ILE A 373 39.66 -7.04 -0.27
N ASP A 374 39.84 -6.16 -1.25
CA ASP A 374 40.02 -6.51 -2.66
C ASP A 374 41.13 -5.68 -3.32
N GLY A 375 41.58 -6.13 -4.49
CA GLY A 375 42.60 -5.44 -5.28
C GLY A 375 42.08 -4.71 -6.51
N CYS A 376 40.77 -4.44 -6.59
CA CYS A 376 40.14 -4.03 -7.84
C CYS A 376 40.58 -2.66 -8.38
N SER A 377 41.13 -1.77 -7.54
CA SER A 377 41.73 -0.52 -8.01
C SER A 377 43.11 -0.70 -8.69
N GLY A 378 43.68 -1.91 -8.64
CA GLY A 378 45.02 -2.23 -9.16
C GLY A 378 46.17 -1.79 -8.25
N SER A 379 45.87 -1.13 -7.12
CA SER A 379 46.83 -0.76 -6.08
C SER A 379 46.15 -0.74 -4.71
N THR A 380 46.86 -0.42 -3.63
CA THR A 380 46.28 -0.32 -2.28
C THR A 380 46.62 1.03 -1.65
N GLU A 381 45.64 1.67 -1.01
CA GLU A 381 45.87 2.87 -0.20
C GLU A 381 46.51 2.46 1.14
N GLY A 382 47.70 2.95 1.46
CA GLY A 382 48.45 2.51 2.65
C GLY A 382 49.46 1.37 2.41
N SER A 383 49.68 0.96 1.16
CA SER A 383 50.81 0.10 0.73
C SER A 383 50.89 -1.32 1.34
N CYS A 384 49.76 -1.94 1.65
CA CYS A 384 49.65 -3.36 2.04
C CYS A 384 49.64 -4.27 0.80
N PRO A 385 49.72 -5.61 0.96
CA PRO A 385 49.67 -6.52 -0.18
C PRO A 385 48.37 -6.39 -0.98
N LEU A 386 48.49 -6.37 -2.32
CA LEU A 386 47.35 -6.30 -3.25
C LEU A 386 46.58 -7.65 -3.27
N PRO A 387 45.30 -7.69 -2.87
CA PRO A 387 44.47 -8.89 -2.97
C PRO A 387 44.09 -9.23 -4.42
N GLY A 388 43.47 -10.39 -4.63
CA GLY A 388 42.83 -10.73 -5.91
C GLY A 388 41.50 -10.02 -6.12
N TYR A 389 40.90 -10.23 -7.29
CA TYR A 389 39.57 -9.70 -7.62
C TYR A 389 38.47 -10.67 -7.16
N PRO A 390 37.36 -10.18 -6.57
CA PRO A 390 36.24 -11.01 -6.14
C PRO A 390 35.52 -11.59 -7.37
N SER A 391 35.41 -12.92 -7.43
CA SER A 391 34.84 -13.62 -8.59
C SER A 391 33.33 -13.40 -8.79
N GLY A 392 32.63 -12.90 -7.77
CA GLY A 392 31.18 -12.58 -7.81
C GLY A 392 30.87 -11.10 -8.02
N GLY A 393 31.85 -10.30 -8.44
CA GLY A 393 31.76 -8.84 -8.51
C GLY A 393 32.14 -8.16 -7.20
N GLY A 394 32.53 -6.88 -7.29
CA GLY A 394 32.85 -6.04 -6.12
C GLY A 394 31.61 -5.56 -5.36
N THR A 395 31.84 -5.03 -4.17
CA THR A 395 30.85 -4.30 -3.36
C THR A 395 30.82 -2.82 -3.75
N ILE A 396 29.86 -2.05 -3.23
CA ILE A 396 29.68 -0.62 -3.56
C ILE A 396 30.95 0.21 -3.31
N MET A 397 31.70 -0.06 -2.24
CA MET A 397 32.93 0.68 -1.89
C MET A 397 34.18 0.20 -2.67
N SER A 398 33.99 -0.67 -3.67
CA SER A 398 35.06 -1.25 -4.47
C SER A 398 35.18 -0.60 -5.84
N TYR A 399 36.38 -0.64 -6.41
CA TYR A 399 36.66 -0.17 -7.77
C TYR A 399 36.59 -1.31 -8.80
N CYS A 400 35.87 -2.39 -8.50
CA CYS A 400 35.74 -3.53 -9.43
C CYS A 400 35.03 -3.19 -10.75
N HIS A 401 34.40 -2.02 -10.88
CA HIS A 401 33.93 -1.51 -12.18
C HIS A 401 35.09 -1.20 -13.15
N LEU A 402 36.33 -1.02 -12.66
CA LEU A 402 37.55 -0.91 -13.49
C LEU A 402 38.05 -2.27 -14.00
N GLN A 403 37.46 -3.36 -13.50
CA GLN A 403 37.84 -4.73 -13.82
C GLN A 403 36.66 -5.43 -14.50
N SER A 404 36.94 -6.52 -15.22
CA SER A 404 35.90 -7.30 -15.91
C SER A 404 34.90 -8.00 -14.98
N VAL A 405 35.16 -8.01 -13.67
CA VAL A 405 34.25 -8.57 -12.65
C VAL A 405 33.09 -7.63 -12.31
N GLY A 406 33.21 -6.32 -12.56
CA GLY A 406 32.17 -5.33 -12.30
C GLY A 406 31.82 -5.16 -10.81
N ILE A 407 30.82 -4.33 -10.53
CA ILE A 407 30.20 -4.16 -9.21
C ILE A 407 28.87 -4.91 -9.21
N ASN A 408 28.56 -5.67 -8.16
CA ASN A 408 27.28 -6.34 -8.02
C ASN A 408 26.55 -5.77 -6.80
N PHE A 409 25.45 -5.07 -7.03
CA PHE A 409 24.68 -4.39 -5.99
C PHE A 409 24.05 -5.36 -4.98
N ASN A 410 23.80 -6.62 -5.36
CA ASN A 410 23.36 -7.67 -4.45
C ASN A 410 24.41 -7.97 -3.34
N ASN A 411 25.68 -7.63 -3.57
CA ASN A 411 26.73 -7.74 -2.55
C ASN A 411 26.70 -6.58 -1.53
N GLY A 412 25.91 -5.53 -1.80
CA GLY A 412 25.81 -4.34 -0.94
C GLY A 412 27.17 -3.70 -0.67
N PHE A 413 27.39 -3.33 0.59
CA PHE A 413 28.68 -2.81 1.07
C PHE A 413 29.64 -3.93 1.48
N GLY A 414 29.12 -5.14 1.68
CA GLY A 414 29.85 -6.26 2.24
C GLY A 414 29.99 -6.16 3.77
N PRO A 415 30.56 -7.19 4.42
CA PRO A 415 30.47 -7.33 5.88
C PRO A 415 31.12 -6.18 6.66
N GLN A 416 32.39 -5.86 6.39
CA GLN A 416 33.13 -4.87 7.17
C GLN A 416 32.75 -3.42 6.84
N PRO A 417 32.68 -3.01 5.55
CA PRO A 417 32.19 -1.66 5.22
C PRO A 417 30.76 -1.43 5.73
N GLY A 418 29.86 -2.41 5.56
CA GLY A 418 28.50 -2.32 6.08
C GLY A 418 28.43 -2.24 7.61
N ASN A 419 29.29 -2.99 8.33
CA ASN A 419 29.37 -2.89 9.79
C ASN A 419 29.83 -1.51 10.24
N VAL A 420 30.86 -0.94 9.61
CA VAL A 420 31.34 0.42 9.92
C VAL A 420 30.19 1.42 9.80
N ILE A 421 29.46 1.39 8.68
CA ILE A 421 28.34 2.30 8.45
C ILE A 421 27.25 2.12 9.53
N ARG A 422 26.81 0.88 9.79
CA ARG A 422 25.82 0.58 10.83
C ARG A 422 26.28 1.05 12.21
N ASN A 423 27.56 0.88 12.53
CA ASN A 423 28.15 1.29 13.80
C ASN A 423 28.19 2.82 13.94
N VAL A 424 28.49 3.55 12.87
CA VAL A 424 28.44 5.03 12.87
C VAL A 424 27.03 5.51 13.16
N ILE A 425 26.01 4.93 12.49
CA ILE A 425 24.60 5.31 12.68
C ILE A 425 24.11 4.94 14.08
N THR A 426 24.37 3.71 14.55
CA THR A 426 23.96 3.25 15.90
C THR A 426 24.49 4.15 17.02
N ASN A 427 25.69 4.72 16.83
CA ASN A 427 26.36 5.58 17.80
C ASN A 427 26.04 7.07 17.61
N ALA A 428 25.31 7.45 16.56
CA ALA A 428 24.94 8.81 16.26
C ALA A 428 23.74 9.25 17.11
N SER A 429 23.97 10.14 18.08
CA SER A 429 22.91 10.67 18.96
C SER A 429 22.10 11.81 18.35
N CYS A 430 22.47 12.29 17.17
CA CYS A 430 21.79 13.40 16.50
C CYS A 430 20.67 12.97 15.54
N LEU A 431 20.58 11.67 15.22
CA LEU A 431 19.62 11.17 14.23
C LEU A 431 18.25 10.94 14.90
N PRO A 432 17.15 11.36 14.26
CA PRO A 432 15.80 11.08 14.74
C PRO A 432 15.35 9.67 14.34
N ALA A 433 14.31 9.16 14.99
CA ALA A 433 13.60 7.97 14.54
C ALA A 433 12.92 8.20 13.17
N CYS A 434 12.74 7.14 12.38
CA CYS A 434 12.00 7.19 11.10
C CYS A 434 10.49 7.16 11.34
N GLY A 435 9.82 8.28 11.06
CA GLY A 435 8.36 8.37 11.03
C GLY A 435 7.84 9.66 11.67
N PRO A 436 6.56 9.99 11.46
CA PRO A 436 5.92 11.01 12.28
C PRO A 436 5.94 10.54 13.73
N PRO A 437 6.10 11.47 14.71
CA PRO A 437 5.84 11.20 16.11
C PRO A 437 4.59 10.34 16.28
N SER A 438 4.76 9.16 16.85
CA SER A 438 3.65 8.24 17.08
C SER A 438 3.54 7.99 18.57
N CYS A 439 2.31 8.07 19.08
CA CYS A 439 1.99 7.81 20.49
C CYS A 439 2.08 6.31 20.85
N GLU A 440 2.86 5.53 20.11
CA GLU A 440 3.04 4.09 20.25
C GLU A 440 4.47 3.65 19.80
N ASP A 441 5.38 4.59 19.51
CA ASP A 441 6.72 4.28 18.96
C ASP A 441 7.78 3.97 20.03
N GLY A 442 7.44 4.10 21.31
CA GLY A 442 8.32 3.80 22.44
C GLY A 442 9.32 4.91 22.76
N ILE A 443 9.21 6.09 22.15
CA ILE A 443 10.21 7.15 22.21
C ILE A 443 9.51 8.50 22.42
N GLN A 444 9.85 9.21 23.50
CA GLN A 444 9.33 10.57 23.73
C GLN A 444 9.81 11.56 22.66
N ASN A 445 8.96 11.90 21.68
CA ASN A 445 9.27 12.80 20.57
C ASN A 445 8.05 13.69 20.17
N GLY A 446 8.18 14.54 19.14
CA GLY A 446 7.07 15.43 18.74
C GLY A 446 6.61 16.44 19.82
N ASN A 447 5.29 16.49 20.06
CA ASN A 447 4.68 17.34 21.10
C ASN A 447 4.42 16.60 22.42
N GLU A 448 4.97 15.40 22.57
CA GLU A 448 4.72 14.53 23.73
C GLU A 448 5.29 15.10 25.03
N THR A 449 4.53 14.93 26.12
CA THR A 449 4.99 15.31 27.47
C THR A 449 5.52 14.12 28.29
N GLY A 450 5.34 12.89 27.80
CA GLY A 450 5.92 11.63 28.29
C GLY A 450 6.14 10.66 27.12
N VAL A 451 6.78 9.51 27.36
CA VAL A 451 6.99 8.49 26.29
C VAL A 451 5.62 8.04 25.78
N ASP A 452 5.36 8.25 24.49
CA ASP A 452 4.11 7.88 23.81
C ASP A 452 2.84 8.58 24.37
N CYS A 453 2.99 9.70 25.10
CA CYS A 453 1.85 10.38 25.71
C CYS A 453 2.00 11.90 25.88
N GLY A 454 0.86 12.58 25.86
CA GLY A 454 0.70 14.00 26.15
C GLY A 454 0.96 14.94 24.97
N GLY A 455 0.68 16.23 25.15
CA GLY A 455 0.62 17.18 24.03
C GLY A 455 -0.76 17.24 23.36
N PRO A 456 -0.93 18.05 22.29
CA PRO A 456 -2.19 18.18 21.55
C PRO A 456 -2.48 16.98 20.64
N ASP A 457 -1.45 16.20 20.27
CA ASP A 457 -1.53 15.15 19.23
C ASP A 457 -1.50 13.72 19.81
N CYS A 458 -1.23 13.56 21.11
CA CYS A 458 -1.24 12.26 21.80
C CYS A 458 -2.20 12.24 23.00
N PRO A 459 -2.72 11.05 23.38
CA PRO A 459 -3.52 10.90 24.59
C PRO A 459 -2.79 11.48 25.81
N ALA A 460 -3.51 12.13 26.72
CA ALA A 460 -2.92 12.68 27.93
C ALA A 460 -2.14 11.59 28.67
N CYS A 461 -0.97 11.95 29.22
CA CYS A 461 -0.21 11.00 30.02
C CYS A 461 -1.05 10.51 31.20
N PRO A 462 -0.99 9.20 31.52
CA PRO A 462 -1.64 8.58 32.68
C PRO A 462 -1.52 9.44 33.95
N THR A 463 -2.63 9.69 34.64
CA THR A 463 -2.63 10.38 35.95
C THR A 463 -3.53 9.66 36.95
N CYS A 464 -3.19 9.73 38.24
CA CYS A 464 -4.00 9.20 39.37
C CYS A 464 -5.36 9.91 39.60
N SER A 465 -5.98 10.46 38.56
CA SER A 465 -7.22 11.24 38.65
C SER A 465 -7.95 11.35 37.30
N ASP A 466 -7.61 10.51 36.32
CA ASP A 466 -8.15 10.56 34.97
C ASP A 466 -9.36 9.64 34.76
N GLY A 467 -9.73 8.84 35.76
CA GLY A 467 -10.93 8.00 35.75
C GLY A 467 -10.77 6.71 34.95
N VAL A 468 -9.53 6.35 34.55
CA VAL A 468 -9.24 5.11 33.82
C VAL A 468 -8.06 4.39 34.45
N GLN A 469 -8.15 3.06 34.62
CA GLN A 469 -7.04 2.28 35.16
C GLN A 469 -5.92 2.15 34.12
N ASN A 470 -4.83 2.90 34.28
CA ASN A 470 -3.68 2.91 33.38
C ASN A 470 -2.34 3.04 34.15
N GLY A 471 -1.19 2.93 33.46
CA GLY A 471 0.12 3.02 34.12
C GLY A 471 0.40 1.86 35.11
N ASP A 472 0.92 2.19 36.31
CA ASP A 472 1.22 1.23 37.39
C ASP A 472 0.10 1.13 38.45
N GLU A 473 -1.11 1.59 38.12
CA GLU A 473 -2.27 1.61 39.01
C GLU A 473 -2.83 0.20 39.32
N ALA A 474 -3.24 0.00 40.58
CA ALA A 474 -3.86 -1.27 41.02
C ALA A 474 -5.39 -1.28 40.88
N GLY A 475 -6.00 -0.10 40.72
CA GLY A 475 -7.42 0.13 40.42
C GLY A 475 -7.60 1.50 39.76
N VAL A 476 -8.82 1.84 39.34
CA VAL A 476 -9.12 3.12 38.68
C VAL A 476 -8.72 4.28 39.61
N ASP A 477 -7.68 5.05 39.21
CA ASP A 477 -7.08 6.16 39.95
C ASP A 477 -6.53 5.81 41.36
N CYS A 478 -6.18 4.55 41.63
CA CYS A 478 -5.65 4.13 42.94
C CYS A 478 -4.64 2.98 42.89
N GLY A 479 -3.76 2.93 43.88
CA GLY A 479 -2.67 1.95 43.97
C GLY A 479 -1.52 2.21 42.98
N GLY A 480 -0.40 1.51 43.15
CA GLY A 480 0.84 1.79 42.43
C GLY A 480 1.84 2.63 43.26
N SER A 481 2.92 3.07 42.63
CA SER A 481 4.02 3.78 43.31
C SER A 481 3.71 5.26 43.58
N SER A 482 2.74 5.83 42.87
CA SER A 482 2.44 7.27 42.81
C SER A 482 1.01 7.63 43.22
N CYS A 483 0.08 6.67 43.35
CA CYS A 483 -1.32 6.91 43.69
C CYS A 483 -1.70 6.45 45.13
N PRO A 484 -2.76 7.02 45.74
CA PRO A 484 -3.24 6.60 47.07
C PRO A 484 -3.71 5.15 47.11
N VAL A 485 -3.64 4.49 48.28
CA VAL A 485 -4.14 3.11 48.46
C VAL A 485 -5.64 3.01 48.17
N CYS A 486 -6.05 1.97 47.43
CA CYS A 486 -7.43 1.79 47.01
C CYS A 486 -8.39 1.58 48.20
N PRO A 487 -9.54 2.27 48.25
CA PRO A 487 -10.63 1.96 49.18
C PRO A 487 -11.23 0.56 48.92
N CYS A 488 -11.63 -0.16 49.97
CA CYS A 488 -12.32 -1.45 49.83
C CYS A 488 -13.79 -1.22 49.45
N PHE A 489 -14.21 -1.74 48.28
CA PHE A 489 -15.57 -1.65 47.77
C PHE A 489 -16.36 -2.96 47.88
N ASP A 490 -15.72 -4.06 48.29
CA ASP A 490 -16.32 -5.39 48.47
C ASP A 490 -16.60 -5.67 49.96
N ASN A 491 -16.45 -6.92 50.44
CA ASN A 491 -16.69 -7.30 51.84
C ASN A 491 -15.42 -7.10 52.70
N PRO A 492 -15.37 -6.08 53.56
CA PRO A 492 -14.27 -5.93 54.51
C PRO A 492 -14.34 -7.02 55.58
N VAL A 493 -13.24 -7.75 55.78
CA VAL A 493 -13.08 -8.72 56.85
C VAL A 493 -11.86 -8.37 57.71
N THR A 494 -12.00 -8.57 59.01
CA THR A 494 -10.93 -8.35 59.99
C THR A 494 -10.51 -9.68 60.61
N LEU A 495 -9.22 -10.03 60.49
CA LEU A 495 -8.59 -11.18 61.14
C LEU A 495 -7.84 -10.71 62.39
N THR A 496 -8.25 -11.21 63.55
CA THR A 496 -7.56 -10.98 64.83
C THR A 496 -6.87 -12.26 65.28
N ILE A 497 -5.56 -12.21 65.52
CA ILE A 497 -4.75 -13.34 66.01
C ILE A 497 -4.13 -12.96 67.35
N VAL A 498 -4.43 -13.73 68.39
CA VAL A 498 -3.66 -13.75 69.64
C VAL A 498 -2.52 -14.76 69.44
N LEU A 499 -1.29 -14.27 69.45
CA LEU A 499 -0.09 -15.08 69.27
C LEU A 499 0.22 -15.87 70.55
N ASP A 500 1.01 -16.93 70.42
CA ASP A 500 1.54 -17.70 71.55
C ASP A 500 2.94 -17.17 71.94
N ASN A 501 3.77 -17.99 72.59
CA ASN A 501 5.13 -17.55 72.95
C ASN A 501 6.13 -17.61 71.77
N TYR A 502 5.70 -18.00 70.56
CA TYR A 502 6.54 -18.17 69.38
C TYR A 502 5.91 -17.52 68.12
N PRO A 503 5.71 -16.19 68.12
CA PRO A 503 5.03 -15.48 67.04
C PRO A 503 5.74 -15.58 65.68
N GLU A 504 7.05 -15.88 65.65
CA GLU A 504 7.83 -16.12 64.44
C GLU A 504 7.42 -17.38 63.66
N GLU A 505 6.60 -18.26 64.24
CA GLU A 505 6.22 -19.55 63.64
C GLU A 505 4.83 -19.49 62.98
N THR A 506 4.03 -18.46 63.30
CA THR A 506 2.64 -18.30 62.84
C THR A 506 2.57 -17.58 61.48
N SER A 507 1.87 -18.15 60.52
CA SER A 507 1.52 -17.53 59.23
C SER A 507 0.14 -17.96 58.75
N TRP A 508 -0.47 -17.23 57.81
CA TRP A 508 -1.82 -17.55 57.34
C TRP A 508 -2.06 -17.11 55.89
N GLU A 509 -3.08 -17.69 55.27
CA GLU A 509 -3.58 -17.32 53.95
C GLU A 509 -5.09 -17.53 53.85
N ILE A 510 -5.75 -16.75 52.98
CA ILE A 510 -7.13 -16.94 52.55
C ILE A 510 -7.09 -17.34 51.09
N ARG A 511 -7.73 -18.46 50.75
CA ARG A 511 -7.83 -18.97 49.37
C ARG A 511 -9.27 -18.98 48.86
N ASN A 512 -9.45 -18.63 47.60
CA ASN A 512 -10.76 -18.74 46.93
C ASN A 512 -11.05 -20.18 46.44
N ALA A 513 -12.21 -20.39 45.81
CA ALA A 513 -12.64 -21.69 45.28
C ALA A 513 -11.71 -22.29 44.20
N SER A 514 -10.95 -21.47 43.48
CA SER A 514 -9.92 -21.91 42.53
C SER A 514 -8.55 -22.16 43.16
N ASN A 515 -8.48 -22.16 44.49
CA ASN A 515 -7.27 -22.37 45.30
C ASN A 515 -6.20 -21.27 45.16
N SER A 516 -6.57 -20.11 44.62
CA SER A 516 -5.72 -18.91 44.54
C SER A 516 -5.71 -18.18 45.88
N VAL A 517 -4.52 -17.69 46.30
CA VAL A 517 -4.36 -16.89 47.52
C VAL A 517 -4.86 -15.47 47.25
N VAL A 518 -5.83 -15.01 48.04
CA VAL A 518 -6.43 -13.67 47.93
C VAL A 518 -5.99 -12.73 49.05
N ALA A 519 -5.51 -13.27 50.17
CA ALA A 519 -4.85 -12.52 51.25
C ALA A 519 -3.89 -13.46 52.01
N SER A 520 -2.82 -12.93 52.58
CA SER A 520 -1.86 -13.69 53.38
C SER A 520 -1.09 -12.81 54.36
N GLY A 521 -0.59 -13.38 55.46
CA GLY A 521 0.19 -12.67 56.47
C GLY A 521 1.09 -13.56 57.32
N GLY A 522 1.94 -12.93 58.12
CA GLY A 522 3.02 -13.57 58.89
C GLY A 522 4.38 -13.56 58.16
N THR A 523 5.46 -14.04 58.78
CA THR A 523 5.57 -14.41 60.20
C THR A 523 5.75 -13.19 61.10
N TYR A 524 5.45 -13.32 62.40
CA TYR A 524 5.33 -12.19 63.33
C TYR A 524 6.49 -12.08 64.34
N GLY A 525 7.70 -12.50 63.97
CA GLY A 525 8.85 -12.57 64.89
C GLY A 525 9.33 -11.23 65.47
N SER A 526 8.82 -10.10 65.00
CA SER A 526 9.05 -8.78 65.58
C SER A 526 8.06 -8.41 66.70
N ASN A 527 7.01 -9.21 66.89
CA ASN A 527 5.94 -8.94 67.83
C ASN A 527 6.23 -9.62 69.17
N PRO A 528 5.86 -9.02 70.31
CA PRO A 528 6.07 -9.65 71.62
C PRO A 528 5.26 -10.93 71.80
N ASP A 529 5.80 -11.88 72.56
CA ASP A 529 5.14 -13.11 73.00
C ASP A 529 3.74 -12.80 73.60
N GLY A 530 2.72 -13.55 73.16
CA GLY A 530 1.34 -13.39 73.62
C GLY A 530 0.60 -12.13 73.13
N SER A 531 1.20 -11.35 72.22
CA SER A 531 0.57 -10.14 71.68
C SER A 531 -0.55 -10.45 70.68
N THR A 532 -1.36 -9.44 70.35
CA THR A 532 -2.45 -9.56 69.38
C THR A 532 -2.12 -8.80 68.11
N VAL A 533 -2.34 -9.43 66.96
CA VAL A 533 -2.23 -8.85 65.62
C VAL A 533 -3.61 -8.75 65.01
N VAL A 534 -3.86 -7.66 64.29
CA VAL A 534 -5.10 -7.40 63.56
C VAL A 534 -4.73 -7.12 62.11
N GLU A 535 -5.30 -7.90 61.19
CA GLU A 535 -5.09 -7.82 59.75
C GLU A 535 -6.42 -7.57 59.06
N ASN A 536 -6.47 -6.64 58.11
CA ASN A 536 -7.68 -6.30 57.38
C ASN A 536 -7.56 -6.80 55.93
N ALA A 537 -8.62 -7.41 55.40
CA ALA A 537 -8.69 -7.85 54.01
C ALA A 537 -10.03 -7.43 53.39
N CYS A 538 -10.02 -7.23 52.07
CA CYS A 538 -11.23 -6.95 51.28
C CYS A 538 -11.49 -8.17 50.40
N LEU A 539 -12.62 -8.85 50.58
CA LEU A 539 -12.96 -10.07 49.87
C LEU A 539 -14.17 -9.85 48.97
N PRO A 540 -14.09 -10.20 47.68
CA PRO A 540 -15.28 -10.30 46.83
C PRO A 540 -16.34 -11.25 47.41
N ASP A 541 -17.57 -11.17 46.90
CA ASP A 541 -18.62 -12.13 47.25
C ASP A 541 -18.18 -13.55 46.88
N GLY A 542 -18.28 -14.47 47.84
CA GLY A 542 -17.87 -15.85 47.63
C GLY A 542 -17.54 -16.63 48.89
N CYS A 543 -17.16 -17.89 48.67
CA CYS A 543 -16.72 -18.79 49.73
C CYS A 543 -15.20 -19.01 49.65
N TYR A 544 -14.56 -18.95 50.81
CA TYR A 544 -13.12 -18.96 50.99
C TYR A 544 -12.69 -19.99 52.02
N ASN A 545 -11.41 -20.37 51.94
CA ASN A 545 -10.73 -21.17 52.96
C ASN A 545 -9.70 -20.30 53.67
N PHE A 546 -9.91 -20.05 54.95
CA PHE A 546 -8.88 -19.51 55.83
C PHE A 546 -7.96 -20.65 56.27
N ILE A 547 -6.65 -20.50 56.08
CA ILE A 547 -5.64 -21.47 56.46
C ILE A 547 -4.60 -20.78 57.34
N ILE A 548 -4.37 -21.33 58.53
CA ILE A 548 -3.31 -20.88 59.45
C ILE A 548 -2.28 -21.99 59.60
N TYR A 549 -1.02 -21.60 59.69
CA TYR A 549 0.15 -22.47 59.74
C TYR A 549 1.00 -22.17 60.98
N ASP A 550 1.58 -23.22 61.51
CA ASP A 550 2.63 -23.19 62.52
C ASP A 550 3.80 -24.06 62.06
N SER A 551 4.99 -23.45 61.97
CA SER A 551 6.15 -24.08 61.33
C SER A 551 6.82 -25.17 62.16
N TYR A 552 6.67 -25.16 63.50
CA TYR A 552 7.25 -26.17 64.40
C TYR A 552 6.25 -27.27 64.81
N GLY A 553 4.96 -27.06 64.55
CA GLY A 553 3.93 -28.07 64.56
C GLY A 553 3.31 -28.34 65.92
N ASP A 554 3.57 -27.50 66.91
CA ASP A 554 2.93 -27.51 68.23
C ASP A 554 1.69 -26.60 68.30
N GLY A 555 1.50 -25.75 67.29
CA GLY A 555 0.35 -24.88 67.09
C GLY A 555 0.25 -23.77 68.13
N ILE A 556 -0.67 -22.82 67.91
CA ILE A 556 -0.74 -21.61 68.75
C ILE A 556 -1.41 -21.82 70.14
N CYS A 557 -1.83 -23.05 70.48
CA CYS A 557 -2.40 -23.38 71.80
C CYS A 557 -2.20 -24.88 72.13
N CYS A 558 -1.93 -25.30 73.38
CA CYS A 558 -1.95 -24.53 74.64
C CYS A 558 -0.76 -24.83 75.57
N ALA A 559 0.23 -25.60 75.09
CA ALA A 559 1.38 -25.99 75.90
C ALA A 559 2.44 -24.88 75.98
N TYR A 560 2.55 -24.06 74.94
CA TYR A 560 3.59 -23.04 74.76
C TYR A 560 3.03 -21.63 74.56
N GLY A 561 1.82 -21.37 75.06
CA GLY A 561 1.12 -20.08 74.99
C GLY A 561 -0.39 -20.32 74.89
N SER A 562 -1.20 -19.27 75.02
CA SER A 562 -2.67 -19.36 74.89
C SER A 562 -3.15 -18.50 73.73
N GLY A 563 -2.65 -18.82 72.52
CA GLY A 563 -3.02 -18.16 71.28
C GLY A 563 -4.37 -18.63 70.72
N SER A 564 -4.94 -17.81 69.84
CA SER A 564 -6.21 -18.07 69.15
C SER A 564 -6.36 -17.13 67.95
N TYR A 565 -7.26 -17.44 67.02
CA TYR A 565 -7.63 -16.52 65.94
C TYR A 565 -9.15 -16.37 65.82
N THR A 566 -9.59 -15.22 65.31
CA THR A 566 -10.99 -14.93 64.97
C THR A 566 -11.02 -14.08 63.70
N LEU A 567 -11.84 -14.47 62.73
CA LEU A 567 -12.11 -13.74 61.50
C LEU A 567 -13.55 -13.21 61.55
N THR A 568 -13.73 -11.91 61.40
CA THR A 568 -15.04 -11.23 61.46
C THR A 568 -15.37 -10.53 60.15
N ASP A 569 -16.63 -10.55 59.78
CA ASP A 569 -17.17 -9.68 58.74
C ASP A 569 -17.42 -8.29 59.34
N ASP A 570 -16.82 -7.25 58.76
CA ASP A 570 -16.96 -5.89 59.29
C ASP A 570 -18.29 -5.24 58.88
N SER A 571 -19.03 -5.83 57.93
CA SER A 571 -20.33 -5.34 57.48
C SER A 571 -21.46 -5.61 58.47
N ASP A 572 -21.45 -6.79 59.12
CA ASP A 572 -22.50 -7.22 60.05
C ASP A 572 -21.99 -7.68 61.44
N GLY A 573 -20.66 -7.76 61.62
CA GLY A 573 -20.02 -8.17 62.87
C GLY A 573 -20.07 -9.67 63.15
N SER A 574 -20.46 -10.49 62.16
CA SER A 574 -20.51 -11.95 62.31
C SER A 574 -19.11 -12.57 62.37
N ILE A 575 -18.97 -13.64 63.17
CA ILE A 575 -17.72 -14.42 63.22
C ILE A 575 -17.77 -15.46 62.10
N LEU A 576 -16.91 -15.26 61.10
CA LEU A 576 -16.78 -16.11 59.92
C LEU A 576 -15.95 -17.38 60.20
N ALA A 577 -14.89 -17.25 61.00
CA ALA A 577 -14.04 -18.35 61.44
C ALA A 577 -13.41 -18.08 62.81
N SER A 578 -13.20 -19.11 63.62
CA SER A 578 -12.42 -19.00 64.86
C SER A 578 -11.74 -20.33 65.20
N GLY A 579 -10.59 -20.27 65.88
CA GLY A 579 -9.80 -21.46 66.19
C GLY A 579 -8.54 -21.15 66.99
N GLY A 580 -7.66 -22.15 67.10
CA GLY A 580 -6.41 -22.01 67.87
C GLY A 580 -5.79 -23.32 68.35
N SER A 581 -6.50 -24.45 68.28
CA SER A 581 -5.95 -25.77 68.62
C SER A 581 -5.70 -26.57 67.35
N PHE A 582 -4.45 -26.57 66.89
CA PHE A 582 -3.98 -27.34 65.75
C PHE A 582 -2.52 -27.75 65.97
N THR A 583 -1.96 -28.54 65.06
CA THR A 583 -0.53 -28.89 65.08
C THR A 583 0.20 -27.98 64.11
N SER A 584 0.50 -28.42 62.89
CA SER A 584 1.18 -27.58 61.88
C SER A 584 0.24 -26.70 61.05
N SER A 585 -1.05 -27.03 60.95
CA SER A 585 -2.01 -26.18 60.24
C SER A 585 -3.47 -26.45 60.60
N GLN A 586 -4.33 -25.46 60.33
CA GLN A 586 -5.79 -25.58 60.39
C GLN A 586 -6.42 -24.86 59.20
N THR A 587 -7.44 -25.47 58.59
CA THR A 587 -8.25 -24.87 57.52
C THR A 587 -9.70 -24.72 57.99
N THR A 588 -10.28 -23.53 57.79
CA THR A 588 -11.69 -23.23 58.09
C THR A 588 -12.35 -22.59 56.86
N ASN A 589 -13.52 -23.12 56.46
CA ASN A 589 -14.27 -22.58 55.34
C ASN A 589 -15.31 -21.54 55.82
N PHE A 590 -15.45 -20.44 55.09
CA PHE A 590 -16.43 -19.38 55.36
C PHE A 590 -16.91 -18.73 54.05
N CYS A 591 -18.02 -17.98 54.08
CA CYS A 591 -18.54 -17.23 52.93
C CYS A 591 -18.97 -15.82 53.35
N VAL A 592 -18.90 -14.86 52.43
CA VAL A 592 -19.33 -13.46 52.64
C VAL A 592 -20.37 -13.07 51.56
N SER A 593 -21.55 -12.58 52.00
CA SER A 593 -22.67 -11.89 51.30
C SER A 593 -24.04 -12.15 51.99
N LEU A 594 -24.96 -11.16 52.05
CA LEU A 594 -26.18 -11.13 52.89
C LEU A 594 -27.50 -11.34 52.12
N GLY A 595 -28.29 -12.35 52.51
CA GLY A 595 -29.73 -12.45 52.21
C GLY A 595 -30.17 -13.87 51.82
N GLY A 596 -31.20 -14.43 52.48
CA GLY A 596 -31.81 -15.68 51.99
C GLY A 596 -32.45 -15.47 50.61
N PRO A 597 -32.51 -16.50 49.75
CA PRO A 597 -32.87 -16.36 48.34
C PRO A 597 -34.27 -15.74 48.17
N THR A 598 -34.37 -14.61 47.44
CA THR A 598 -35.64 -13.99 47.05
C THR A 598 -35.67 -13.65 45.57
N CYS A 599 -36.85 -13.66 44.94
CA CYS A 599 -37.05 -13.36 43.52
C CYS A 599 -36.86 -11.87 43.13
N SER A 600 -35.99 -11.14 43.83
CA SER A 600 -35.77 -9.70 43.65
C SER A 600 -34.49 -9.20 44.35
N ASP A 601 -33.56 -10.10 44.71
CA ASP A 601 -32.32 -9.75 45.40
C ASP A 601 -31.14 -9.46 44.43
N GLY A 602 -31.37 -9.52 43.13
CA GLY A 602 -30.41 -9.15 42.09
C GLY A 602 -29.33 -10.19 41.85
N ILE A 603 -29.46 -11.40 42.43
CA ILE A 603 -28.47 -12.48 42.33
C ILE A 603 -29.15 -13.81 42.02
N GLN A 604 -28.61 -14.58 41.06
CA GLN A 604 -29.18 -15.90 40.73
C GLN A 604 -28.85 -16.92 41.84
N ASN A 605 -29.77 -17.15 42.78
CA ASN A 605 -29.57 -18.05 43.91
C ASN A 605 -30.82 -18.95 44.15
N GLY A 606 -30.77 -19.84 45.16
CA GLY A 606 -31.91 -20.74 45.43
C GLY A 606 -32.20 -21.76 44.31
N ASN A 607 -33.41 -21.76 43.76
CA ASN A 607 -33.83 -22.63 42.64
C ASN A 607 -34.08 -21.86 41.33
N GLU A 608 -33.63 -20.61 41.26
CA GLU A 608 -33.79 -19.71 40.12
C GLU A 608 -33.00 -20.17 38.90
N THR A 609 -33.54 -19.92 37.70
CA THR A 609 -32.89 -20.26 36.43
C THR A 609 -32.24 -19.06 35.74
N GLY A 610 -32.44 -17.85 36.27
CA GLY A 610 -31.74 -16.60 35.93
C GLY A 610 -31.78 -15.63 37.12
N VAL A 611 -31.15 -14.47 37.01
CA VAL A 611 -31.10 -13.46 38.10
C VAL A 611 -32.54 -13.03 38.44
N ASP A 612 -33.00 -13.34 39.66
CA ASP A 612 -34.36 -13.08 40.17
C ASP A 612 -35.51 -13.76 39.42
N CYS A 613 -35.24 -14.80 38.62
CA CYS A 613 -36.27 -15.43 37.79
C CYS A 613 -36.09 -16.95 37.61
N GLY A 614 -37.19 -17.66 37.40
CA GLY A 614 -37.23 -19.11 37.22
C GLY A 614 -37.31 -19.91 38.53
N GLY A 615 -37.49 -21.23 38.40
CA GLY A 615 -37.72 -22.10 39.55
C GLY A 615 -39.07 -21.83 40.24
N SER A 616 -39.03 -21.38 41.49
CA SER A 616 -40.21 -20.88 42.22
C SER A 616 -40.54 -19.40 41.96
N CYS A 617 -39.71 -18.70 41.20
CA CYS A 617 -39.92 -17.32 40.75
C CYS A 617 -40.58 -17.28 39.36
N PRO A 618 -41.13 -16.12 38.91
CA PRO A 618 -41.65 -15.96 37.55
C PRO A 618 -40.63 -16.36 36.49
N ALA A 619 -41.07 -16.95 35.38
CA ALA A 619 -40.17 -17.41 34.32
C ALA A 619 -39.32 -16.25 33.77
N CYS A 620 -38.06 -16.53 33.46
CA CYS A 620 -37.13 -15.52 32.96
C CYS A 620 -37.58 -14.96 31.60
N PRO A 621 -37.58 -13.63 31.41
CA PRO A 621 -37.71 -12.97 30.11
C PRO A 621 -36.67 -13.49 29.12
N THR A 622 -37.03 -13.69 27.84
CA THR A 622 -36.04 -14.03 26.79
C THR A 622 -36.30 -13.22 25.54
N CYS A 623 -35.25 -12.88 24.79
CA CYS A 623 -35.33 -12.23 23.47
C CYS A 623 -35.87 -13.14 22.35
N SER A 624 -36.83 -14.02 22.67
CA SER A 624 -37.36 -15.05 21.76
C SER A 624 -38.68 -15.66 22.25
N ASP A 625 -39.35 -15.08 23.24
CA ASP A 625 -40.57 -15.63 23.84
C ASP A 625 -41.86 -15.12 23.17
N GLY A 626 -41.76 -14.29 22.15
CA GLY A 626 -42.87 -13.82 21.32
C GLY A 626 -43.69 -12.71 21.96
N ILE A 627 -43.20 -12.10 23.04
CA ILE A 627 -43.90 -11.06 23.79
C ILE A 627 -42.93 -9.94 24.17
N GLN A 628 -43.27 -8.69 23.83
CA GLN A 628 -42.44 -7.54 24.20
C GLN A 628 -42.38 -7.35 25.73
N ASN A 629 -41.32 -7.84 26.37
CA ASN A 629 -41.12 -7.80 27.83
C ASN A 629 -39.65 -7.48 28.18
N GLY A 630 -39.31 -7.38 29.47
CA GLY A 630 -37.95 -6.99 29.89
C GLY A 630 -37.53 -5.60 29.41
N ASN A 631 -36.31 -5.47 28.88
CA ASN A 631 -35.75 -4.22 28.34
C ASN A 631 -36.00 -4.03 26.83
N GLU A 632 -36.89 -4.83 26.23
CA GLU A 632 -37.09 -4.87 24.78
C GLU A 632 -37.78 -3.62 24.21
N THR A 633 -37.24 -3.09 23.09
CA THR A 633 -37.86 -1.96 22.38
C THR A 633 -38.81 -2.40 21.26
N GLY A 634 -38.78 -3.68 20.86
CA GLY A 634 -39.72 -4.36 19.97
C GLY A 634 -40.06 -5.76 20.50
N VAL A 635 -40.87 -6.56 19.79
CA VAL A 635 -41.15 -7.95 20.21
C VAL A 635 -39.90 -8.78 19.99
N ASP A 636 -39.30 -9.31 21.07
CA ASP A 636 -38.06 -10.11 21.04
C ASP A 636 -36.80 -9.36 20.54
N CYS A 637 -36.81 -8.02 20.50
CA CYS A 637 -35.67 -7.22 20.01
C CYS A 637 -35.52 -5.85 20.70
N GLY A 638 -34.28 -5.36 20.68
CA GLY A 638 -33.86 -4.05 21.16
C GLY A 638 -33.74 -3.93 22.68
N GLY A 639 -33.15 -2.82 23.15
CA GLY A 639 -32.66 -2.71 24.53
C GLY A 639 -31.19 -3.14 24.68
N PRO A 640 -30.59 -2.99 25.88
CA PRO A 640 -29.19 -3.35 26.14
C PRO A 640 -28.91 -4.85 26.10
N ASP A 641 -29.92 -5.69 26.38
CA ASP A 641 -29.76 -7.13 26.58
C ASP A 641 -30.28 -7.98 25.40
N CYS A 642 -30.88 -7.35 24.39
CA CYS A 642 -31.38 -8.01 23.18
C CYS A 642 -30.81 -7.37 21.90
N PRO A 643 -30.63 -8.15 20.81
CA PRO A 643 -30.15 -7.62 19.53
C PRO A 643 -31.01 -6.45 19.05
N ALA A 644 -30.38 -5.42 18.46
CA ALA A 644 -31.09 -4.28 17.90
C ALA A 644 -32.18 -4.75 16.93
N CYS A 645 -33.33 -4.07 16.95
CA CYS A 645 -34.42 -4.45 16.06
C CYS A 645 -34.01 -4.27 14.59
N PRO A 646 -34.26 -5.27 13.72
CA PRO A 646 -34.04 -5.22 12.28
C PRO A 646 -34.53 -3.92 11.64
N THR A 647 -33.72 -3.29 10.78
CA THR A 647 -34.16 -2.18 9.93
C THR A 647 -33.62 -2.33 8.52
N CYS A 648 -34.39 -1.89 7.51
CA CYS A 648 -34.01 -1.97 6.10
C CYS A 648 -32.82 -1.08 5.67
N ASN A 649 -31.95 -0.63 6.58
CA ASN A 649 -30.81 0.24 6.30
C ASN A 649 -29.65 0.04 7.32
N ASP A 650 -29.58 -1.10 8.00
CA ASP A 650 -28.59 -1.36 9.07
C ASP A 650 -27.32 -2.10 8.59
N GLY A 651 -27.21 -2.40 7.29
CA GLY A 651 -26.03 -2.96 6.64
C GLY A 651 -25.85 -4.45 6.89
N ILE A 652 -26.85 -5.14 7.46
CA ILE A 652 -26.80 -6.56 7.78
C ILE A 652 -28.09 -7.25 7.36
N GLN A 653 -28.00 -8.42 6.72
CA GLN A 653 -29.21 -9.17 6.33
C GLN A 653 -29.86 -9.80 7.57
N ASN A 654 -30.96 -9.22 8.06
CA ASN A 654 -31.68 -9.68 9.26
C ASN A 654 -33.21 -9.57 9.09
N GLY A 655 -34.01 -10.01 10.10
CA GLY A 655 -35.47 -9.98 9.98
C GLY A 655 -36.05 -10.91 8.90
N ASP A 656 -36.98 -10.42 8.08
CA ASP A 656 -37.55 -11.14 6.93
C ASP A 656 -36.90 -10.76 5.58
N GLU A 657 -35.76 -10.07 5.63
CA GLU A 657 -34.99 -9.61 4.47
C GLU A 657 -34.47 -10.78 3.62
N THR A 658 -34.52 -10.60 2.29
CA THR A 658 -33.98 -11.58 1.33
C THR A 658 -32.57 -11.22 0.83
N GLY A 659 -32.03 -10.07 1.24
CA GLY A 659 -30.65 -9.62 1.01
C GLY A 659 -30.28 -8.54 2.05
N VAL A 660 -29.03 -8.08 2.07
CA VAL A 660 -28.59 -7.03 3.02
C VAL A 660 -29.43 -5.78 2.81
N ASP A 661 -30.23 -5.39 3.83
CA ASP A 661 -31.14 -4.23 3.82
C ASP A 661 -32.27 -4.27 2.78
N CYS A 662 -32.62 -5.45 2.25
CA CYS A 662 -33.64 -5.55 1.19
C CYS A 662 -34.44 -6.86 1.20
N GLY A 663 -35.64 -6.83 0.63
CA GLY A 663 -36.54 -7.97 0.54
C GLY A 663 -37.42 -8.20 1.77
N GLY A 664 -38.35 -9.16 1.68
CA GLY A 664 -39.35 -9.38 2.73
C GLY A 664 -40.27 -8.17 2.90
N SER A 665 -40.25 -7.58 4.10
CA SER A 665 -40.96 -6.34 4.46
C SER A 665 -40.23 -5.07 4.00
N CYS A 666 -38.99 -5.19 3.52
CA CYS A 666 -38.17 -4.10 2.97
C CYS A 666 -38.34 -3.95 1.45
N PRO A 667 -37.86 -2.85 0.84
CA PRO A 667 -37.86 -2.70 -0.62
C PRO A 667 -37.23 -3.93 -1.31
N PRO A 668 -37.74 -4.39 -2.46
CA PRO A 668 -37.22 -5.58 -3.12
C PRO A 668 -35.72 -5.47 -3.40
N CYS A 669 -34.97 -6.54 -3.17
CA CYS A 669 -33.56 -6.59 -3.55
C CYS A 669 -33.42 -6.45 -5.07
N GLY A 670 -33.05 -5.26 -5.53
CA GLY A 670 -32.59 -5.03 -6.90
C GLY A 670 -31.11 -5.39 -6.98
N GLY A 671 -30.78 -6.48 -7.68
CA GLY A 671 -29.38 -6.88 -7.88
C GLY A 671 -29.18 -8.38 -8.03
N GLY A 672 -29.93 -9.00 -8.95
CA GLY A 672 -29.59 -10.35 -9.40
C GLY A 672 -28.40 -10.29 -10.37
N GLY A 673 -27.19 -10.56 -9.88
CA GLY A 673 -26.08 -11.13 -10.67
C GLY A 673 -25.69 -10.45 -12.00
N CYS A 674 -25.65 -9.12 -12.08
CA CYS A 674 -25.08 -8.48 -13.27
C CYS A 674 -23.55 -8.61 -13.29
N THR A 675 -22.98 -8.80 -14.47
CA THR A 675 -21.54 -8.71 -14.74
C THR A 675 -21.25 -7.38 -15.43
N PRO A 676 -20.29 -6.56 -14.98
CA PRO A 676 -19.92 -5.34 -15.69
C PRO A 676 -19.64 -5.64 -17.16
N ALA A 677 -20.25 -4.85 -18.05
CA ALA A 677 -20.13 -5.04 -19.49
C ALA A 677 -19.87 -3.69 -20.17
N SER A 678 -19.03 -3.70 -21.20
CA SER A 678 -18.78 -2.51 -22.02
C SER A 678 -18.78 -2.84 -23.50
N VAL A 679 -19.20 -1.86 -24.31
CA VAL A 679 -19.11 -1.91 -25.77
C VAL A 679 -18.55 -0.59 -26.29
N THR A 680 -17.60 -0.66 -27.22
CA THR A 680 -16.92 0.50 -27.81
C THR A 680 -17.12 0.53 -29.32
N PHE A 681 -17.30 1.73 -29.87
CA PHE A 681 -17.55 1.99 -31.28
C PHE A 681 -16.55 3.00 -31.84
N SER A 682 -15.74 2.60 -32.81
CA SER A 682 -14.70 3.44 -33.45
C SER A 682 -15.02 3.83 -34.89
N TYR A 683 -16.06 3.25 -35.50
CA TYR A 683 -16.61 3.67 -36.79
C TYR A 683 -15.69 3.57 -38.02
N GLU A 684 -14.56 2.88 -37.92
CA GLU A 684 -13.49 2.82 -38.95
C GLU A 684 -13.85 2.16 -40.29
N GLY A 685 -15.09 1.70 -40.45
CA GLY A 685 -15.58 1.19 -41.74
C GLY A 685 -17.10 1.10 -41.88
N SER A 686 -17.87 1.41 -40.83
CA SER A 686 -19.32 1.42 -40.83
C SER A 686 -19.86 2.18 -39.63
N LEU A 687 -21.19 2.29 -39.50
CA LEU A 687 -21.83 2.85 -38.30
C LEU A 687 -21.91 1.84 -37.13
N GLU A 688 -21.42 0.62 -37.28
CA GLU A 688 -21.32 -0.39 -36.19
C GLU A 688 -22.63 -0.66 -35.44
N GLY A 689 -23.75 -0.56 -36.16
CA GLY A 689 -25.10 -0.75 -35.62
C GLY A 689 -25.82 0.54 -35.24
N TRP A 690 -25.13 1.68 -35.19
CA TRP A 690 -25.77 2.99 -35.09
C TRP A 690 -26.55 3.30 -36.36
N SER A 691 -27.72 3.92 -36.20
CA SER A 691 -28.58 4.33 -37.30
C SER A 691 -28.43 5.82 -37.55
N ASP A 692 -28.14 6.16 -38.80
CA ASP A 692 -28.17 7.51 -39.32
C ASP A 692 -29.60 8.09 -39.27
N GLY A 693 -29.76 9.25 -38.65
CA GLY A 693 -31.03 9.93 -38.47
C GLY A 693 -31.54 10.69 -39.69
N GLY A 694 -30.72 10.96 -40.72
CA GLY A 694 -31.18 11.62 -41.94
C GLY A 694 -30.13 12.42 -42.73
N SER A 695 -30.50 13.62 -43.17
CA SER A 695 -29.69 14.44 -44.10
C SER A 695 -28.45 15.06 -43.48
N ASP A 696 -28.42 15.16 -42.15
CA ASP A 696 -27.45 15.95 -41.39
C ASP A 696 -26.72 15.11 -40.34
N CYS A 697 -26.70 13.80 -40.59
CA CYS A 697 -25.80 12.84 -39.99
C CYS A 697 -25.11 12.09 -41.12
N ARG A 698 -23.82 11.78 -40.97
CA ARG A 698 -23.10 10.89 -41.89
C ARG A 698 -21.82 10.37 -41.23
N LEU A 699 -21.35 9.23 -41.73
CA LEU A 699 -19.98 8.81 -41.48
C LEU A 699 -19.02 9.71 -42.29
N TYR A 700 -18.06 10.33 -41.62
CA TYR A 700 -17.14 11.31 -42.21
C TYR A 700 -15.69 10.80 -42.14
N ALA A 701 -15.04 10.76 -43.29
CA ALA A 701 -13.66 10.30 -43.41
C ALA A 701 -12.69 11.48 -43.29
N SER A 702 -12.08 11.65 -42.11
CA SER A 702 -10.99 12.60 -41.88
C SER A 702 -10.27 12.31 -40.57
N SER A 703 -8.98 11.96 -40.66
CA SER A 703 -8.11 11.80 -39.48
C SER A 703 -7.87 13.09 -38.69
N ALA A 704 -8.24 14.26 -39.22
CA ALA A 704 -8.17 15.54 -38.48
C ALA A 704 -9.45 15.83 -37.68
N ARG A 705 -10.47 15.00 -37.84
CA ARG A 705 -11.81 15.10 -37.23
C ARG A 705 -12.27 13.77 -36.62
N ALA A 706 -11.40 12.76 -36.62
CA ALA A 706 -11.55 11.51 -35.91
C ALA A 706 -10.51 11.50 -34.79
N TRP A 707 -10.92 11.02 -33.63
CA TRP A 707 -10.05 10.83 -32.47
C TRP A 707 -9.22 9.56 -32.63
N ASP A 708 -9.88 8.48 -33.09
CA ASP A 708 -9.29 7.20 -33.43
C ASP A 708 -9.37 6.99 -34.95
N GLY A 709 -8.27 6.55 -35.56
CA GLY A 709 -8.22 6.25 -36.99
C GLY A 709 -8.62 7.40 -37.93
N SER A 710 -9.61 7.19 -38.79
CA SER A 710 -9.94 8.06 -39.93
C SER A 710 -11.42 8.36 -40.10
N TYR A 711 -12.32 7.71 -39.37
CA TYR A 711 -13.74 7.91 -39.50
C TYR A 711 -14.38 8.36 -38.21
N SER A 712 -15.27 9.34 -38.30
CA SER A 712 -16.10 9.79 -37.20
C SER A 712 -17.51 10.05 -37.67
N ILE A 713 -18.48 10.06 -36.76
CA ILE A 713 -19.85 10.45 -37.10
C ILE A 713 -19.94 11.97 -37.07
N GLU A 714 -20.18 12.58 -38.22
CA GLU A 714 -20.52 14.00 -38.31
C GLU A 714 -22.03 14.17 -38.09
N ILE A 715 -22.40 14.98 -37.10
CA ILE A 715 -23.75 15.54 -36.94
C ILE A 715 -23.70 17.06 -37.09
N ARG A 716 -24.71 17.64 -37.72
CA ARG A 716 -24.77 19.10 -38.00
C ARG A 716 -26.19 19.61 -38.11
N ASP A 717 -26.37 20.93 -38.16
CA ASP A 717 -27.65 21.62 -38.35
C ASP A 717 -28.73 21.23 -37.29
N ASN A 718 -29.89 21.86 -37.35
CA ASN A 718 -31.06 21.54 -36.53
C ASN A 718 -32.20 20.96 -37.40
N SER A 719 -31.96 19.76 -37.92
CA SER A 719 -32.94 19.01 -38.71
C SER A 719 -33.78 18.03 -37.88
N GLY A 720 -33.89 18.27 -36.57
CA GLY A 720 -34.59 17.36 -35.65
C GLY A 720 -33.91 15.99 -35.60
N VAL A 721 -34.63 14.89 -35.88
CA VAL A 721 -34.01 13.55 -35.93
C VAL A 721 -33.01 13.44 -37.08
N GLY A 722 -33.14 14.27 -38.12
CA GLY A 722 -32.24 14.33 -39.27
C GLY A 722 -30.79 14.72 -38.93
N SER A 723 -30.57 15.39 -37.80
CA SER A 723 -29.27 15.82 -37.28
C SER A 723 -28.77 14.91 -36.14
N SER A 724 -29.14 13.63 -36.16
CA SER A 724 -28.83 12.70 -35.07
C SER A 724 -28.30 11.36 -35.53
N THR A 725 -27.51 10.72 -34.66
CA THR A 725 -27.18 9.29 -34.75
C THR A 725 -27.76 8.58 -33.54
N THR A 726 -28.32 7.38 -33.74
CA THR A 726 -29.02 6.63 -32.67
C THR A 726 -28.44 5.22 -32.52
N SER A 727 -28.17 4.81 -31.29
CA SER A 727 -27.63 3.48 -30.98
C SER A 727 -28.67 2.37 -31.21
N PRO A 728 -28.23 1.10 -31.29
CA PRO A 728 -29.09 -0.04 -31.04
C PRO A 728 -29.79 0.03 -29.68
N ALA A 729 -30.84 -0.78 -29.52
CA ALA A 729 -31.48 -1.00 -28.23
C ALA A 729 -30.69 -2.01 -27.38
N TYR A 730 -30.51 -1.68 -26.10
CA TYR A 730 -29.81 -2.48 -25.10
C TYR A 730 -30.75 -2.87 -23.95
N ASP A 731 -30.60 -4.08 -23.43
CA ASP A 731 -31.16 -4.44 -22.13
C ASP A 731 -30.17 -4.02 -21.05
N LEU A 732 -30.52 -2.96 -20.31
CA LEU A 732 -29.69 -2.40 -19.25
C LEU A 732 -30.38 -2.50 -17.89
N SER A 733 -31.45 -3.30 -17.80
CA SER A 733 -32.29 -3.41 -16.59
C SER A 733 -31.57 -4.04 -15.40
N GLU A 734 -30.46 -4.73 -15.64
CA GLU A 734 -29.64 -5.41 -14.64
C GLU A 734 -28.59 -4.51 -13.97
N TYR A 735 -28.29 -3.33 -14.54
CA TYR A 735 -27.22 -2.46 -14.06
C TYR A 735 -27.72 -1.41 -13.07
N SER A 736 -26.88 -1.08 -12.09
CA SER A 736 -27.12 -0.04 -11.09
C SER A 736 -26.93 1.38 -11.66
N SER A 737 -26.13 1.52 -12.71
CA SER A 737 -26.02 2.72 -13.54
C SER A 737 -25.34 2.38 -14.87
N VAL A 738 -25.44 3.29 -15.85
CA VAL A 738 -24.76 3.15 -17.14
C VAL A 738 -24.03 4.44 -17.48
N GLU A 739 -22.79 4.32 -17.95
CA GLU A 739 -21.99 5.42 -18.46
C GLU A 739 -21.87 5.37 -19.98
N ILE A 740 -21.98 6.53 -20.63
CA ILE A 740 -21.60 6.73 -22.03
C ILE A 740 -20.46 7.75 -22.09
N GLU A 741 -19.28 7.29 -22.48
CA GLU A 741 -18.11 8.10 -22.75
C GLU A 741 -17.92 8.24 -24.26
N PHE A 742 -17.56 9.42 -24.74
CA PHE A 742 -17.34 9.66 -26.16
C PHE A 742 -16.36 10.81 -26.38
N TYR A 743 -15.63 10.73 -27.48
CA TYR A 743 -14.75 11.80 -27.95
C TYR A 743 -15.46 12.60 -29.02
N PHE A 744 -15.23 13.91 -29.03
CA PHE A 744 -15.77 14.74 -30.10
C PHE A 744 -14.88 15.92 -30.46
N TYR A 745 -15.04 16.39 -31.70
CA TYR A 745 -14.42 17.59 -32.24
C TYR A 745 -15.51 18.56 -32.74
N PRO A 746 -15.64 19.76 -32.16
CA PRO A 746 -16.50 20.81 -32.66
C PRO A 746 -15.80 21.66 -33.74
N ASN A 747 -16.52 21.94 -34.82
CA ASN A 747 -16.06 22.76 -35.94
C ASN A 747 -17.13 23.77 -36.36
N SER A 748 -16.75 25.04 -36.40
CA SER A 748 -17.60 26.17 -36.79
C SER A 748 -18.83 26.44 -35.91
N MET A 749 -18.94 25.85 -34.71
CA MET A 749 -20.05 26.09 -33.80
C MET A 749 -19.99 27.53 -33.23
N GLU A 750 -20.95 28.40 -33.55
CA GLU A 750 -21.05 29.74 -32.99
C GLU A 750 -21.40 29.74 -31.49
N ASN A 751 -21.08 30.83 -30.79
CA ASN A 751 -21.30 30.93 -29.35
C ASN A 751 -22.77 30.74 -28.97
N GLY A 752 -23.06 29.72 -28.17
CA GLY A 752 -24.41 29.33 -27.76
C GLY A 752 -25.03 28.19 -28.57
N GLU A 753 -24.42 27.74 -29.67
CA GLU A 753 -24.86 26.54 -30.40
C GLU A 753 -24.47 25.27 -29.66
N ASP A 754 -25.34 24.26 -29.69
CA ASP A 754 -25.20 23.06 -28.87
C ASP A 754 -25.53 21.75 -29.60
N PHE A 755 -25.15 20.67 -28.93
CA PHE A 755 -25.64 19.33 -29.24
C PHE A 755 -26.00 18.60 -27.94
N TRP A 756 -26.86 17.61 -28.06
CA TRP A 756 -27.42 16.88 -26.93
C TRP A 756 -27.08 15.40 -26.97
N VAL A 757 -26.87 14.84 -25.80
CA VAL A 757 -26.98 13.40 -25.55
C VAL A 757 -28.39 13.14 -25.06
N ARG A 758 -29.09 12.25 -25.76
CA ARG A 758 -30.46 11.87 -25.44
C ARG A 758 -30.53 10.39 -25.10
N PHE A 759 -31.37 10.08 -24.14
CA PHE A 759 -31.58 8.74 -23.62
C PHE A 759 -33.06 8.37 -23.71
N ASN A 760 -33.34 7.14 -24.12
CA ASN A 760 -34.68 6.58 -24.18
C ASN A 760 -34.69 5.21 -23.53
N ASN A 761 -35.53 5.01 -22.52
CA ASN A 761 -35.74 3.75 -21.80
C ASN A 761 -37.01 3.01 -22.24
N GLY A 762 -37.42 3.20 -23.50
CA GLY A 762 -38.67 2.70 -24.05
C GLY A 762 -39.89 3.60 -23.83
N SER A 763 -39.80 4.64 -22.98
CA SER A 763 -40.91 5.57 -22.71
C SER A 763 -40.84 6.90 -23.48
N GLY A 764 -39.79 7.12 -24.29
CA GLY A 764 -39.58 8.33 -25.07
C GLY A 764 -38.20 8.95 -24.87
N TRP A 765 -37.85 9.92 -25.71
CA TRP A 765 -36.52 10.57 -25.71
C TRP A 765 -36.43 11.72 -24.70
N ASN A 766 -35.49 11.62 -23.77
CA ASN A 766 -35.15 12.66 -22.80
C ASN A 766 -33.72 13.17 -23.05
N THR A 767 -33.47 14.46 -22.81
CA THR A 767 -32.10 15.01 -22.87
C THR A 767 -31.41 14.75 -21.54
N VAL A 768 -30.26 14.09 -21.58
CA VAL A 768 -29.47 13.70 -20.39
C VAL A 768 -28.16 14.47 -20.29
N ALA A 769 -27.68 15.04 -21.40
CA ALA A 769 -26.62 16.02 -21.39
C ALA A 769 -26.78 17.03 -22.54
N ALA A 770 -26.32 18.26 -22.32
CA ALA A 770 -26.25 19.31 -23.32
C ALA A 770 -24.90 20.00 -23.26
N TYR A 771 -24.28 20.20 -24.41
CA TYR A 771 -22.96 20.83 -24.55
C TYR A 771 -23.05 21.97 -25.54
N ALA A 772 -22.71 23.19 -25.11
CA ALA A 772 -22.82 24.39 -25.94
C ALA A 772 -21.47 25.09 -26.16
N SER A 773 -21.24 25.58 -27.37
CA SER A 773 -20.05 26.36 -27.75
C SER A 773 -19.93 27.64 -26.92
N GLY A 774 -18.72 27.93 -26.45
CA GLY A 774 -18.39 29.07 -25.59
C GLY A 774 -18.73 28.88 -24.11
N SER A 775 -19.40 27.79 -23.73
CA SER A 775 -19.60 27.41 -22.32
C SER A 775 -19.02 26.03 -21.98
N SER A 776 -19.29 25.02 -22.81
CA SER A 776 -18.87 23.64 -22.61
C SER A 776 -17.61 23.29 -23.42
N PHE A 777 -17.48 23.84 -24.63
CA PHE A 777 -16.35 23.61 -25.53
C PHE A 777 -16.05 24.84 -26.38
N ASN A 778 -14.88 24.87 -27.02
CA ASN A 778 -14.55 25.81 -28.10
C ASN A 778 -14.21 25.02 -29.37
N ASN A 779 -14.46 25.63 -30.54
CA ASN A 779 -14.02 25.03 -31.81
C ASN A 779 -12.49 24.86 -31.84
N GLY A 780 -12.02 23.81 -32.52
CA GLY A 780 -10.58 23.66 -32.80
C GLY A 780 -9.86 22.59 -31.99
N SER A 781 -10.49 22.06 -30.94
CA SER A 781 -9.89 21.10 -30.01
C SER A 781 -10.74 19.84 -29.89
N PHE A 782 -10.13 18.72 -29.50
CA PHE A 782 -10.88 17.53 -29.11
C PHE A 782 -11.33 17.63 -27.66
N TYR A 783 -12.44 16.97 -27.36
CA TYR A 783 -12.99 16.85 -26.02
C TYR A 783 -13.38 15.40 -25.77
N VAL A 784 -13.29 14.98 -24.51
CA VAL A 784 -13.93 13.74 -24.03
C VAL A 784 -15.01 14.12 -23.03
N ALA A 785 -16.17 13.49 -23.17
CA ALA A 785 -17.32 13.71 -22.33
C ALA A 785 -17.91 12.39 -21.85
N THR A 786 -18.34 12.36 -20.60
CA THR A 786 -18.97 11.19 -19.97
C THR A 786 -20.32 11.58 -19.42
N VAL A 787 -21.36 10.78 -19.69
CA VAL A 787 -22.70 10.94 -19.14
C VAL A 787 -23.08 9.69 -18.37
N THR A 788 -23.46 9.84 -17.10
CA THR A 788 -23.89 8.74 -16.23
C THR A 788 -25.41 8.77 -16.07
N ILE A 789 -26.06 7.64 -16.33
CA ILE A 789 -27.49 7.42 -16.17
C ILE A 789 -27.75 6.53 -14.94
N PRO A 790 -28.56 6.98 -13.96
CA PRO A 790 -28.84 6.18 -12.78
C PRO A 790 -29.73 4.97 -13.12
N GLY A 791 -29.55 3.87 -12.39
CA GLY A 791 -30.27 2.61 -12.56
C GLY A 791 -31.79 2.74 -12.54
N SER A 792 -32.31 3.71 -11.76
CA SER A 792 -33.74 4.04 -11.69
C SER A 792 -34.36 4.44 -13.03
N SER A 793 -33.55 4.86 -14.00
CA SER A 793 -33.98 5.24 -15.35
C SER A 793 -33.81 4.13 -16.38
N LEU A 794 -33.14 3.02 -16.03
CA LEU A 794 -32.78 1.93 -16.95
C LEU A 794 -33.94 0.94 -17.17
N SER A 795 -33.91 0.25 -18.30
CA SER A 795 -34.94 -0.68 -18.75
C SER A 795 -34.33 -1.74 -19.68
N ASN A 796 -35.15 -2.68 -20.15
CA ASN A 796 -34.73 -3.68 -21.13
C ASN A 796 -34.69 -3.17 -22.59
N ASN A 797 -34.95 -1.88 -22.81
CA ASN A 797 -35.00 -1.28 -24.14
C ASN A 797 -34.44 0.16 -24.13
N CYS A 798 -33.17 0.26 -23.76
CA CYS A 798 -32.43 1.51 -23.64
C CYS A 798 -31.72 1.89 -24.95
N GLN A 799 -31.78 3.15 -25.35
CA GLN A 799 -31.07 3.71 -26.51
C GLN A 799 -30.44 5.06 -26.19
N PHE A 800 -29.32 5.32 -26.85
CA PHE A 800 -28.58 6.59 -26.81
C PHE A 800 -28.68 7.29 -28.16
N ARG A 801 -28.68 8.62 -28.13
CA ARG A 801 -28.68 9.44 -29.34
C ARG A 801 -27.84 10.69 -29.13
N PHE A 802 -26.97 10.97 -30.09
CA PHE A 802 -26.34 12.27 -30.23
C PHE A 802 -27.12 13.08 -31.26
N GLN A 803 -27.49 14.32 -30.93
CA GLN A 803 -28.33 15.17 -31.79
C GLN A 803 -27.79 16.60 -31.79
N CYS A 804 -27.49 17.14 -32.97
CA CYS A 804 -27.09 18.54 -33.13
C CYS A 804 -28.31 19.44 -33.14
N ASP A 805 -28.20 20.61 -32.51
CA ASP A 805 -29.23 21.67 -32.45
C ASP A 805 -28.65 23.04 -32.92
N ALA A 806 -27.68 23.00 -33.82
CA ALA A 806 -26.99 24.19 -34.33
C ALA A 806 -27.74 24.90 -35.47
N SER A 807 -27.32 26.12 -35.83
CA SER A 807 -28.10 27.02 -36.68
C SER A 807 -27.98 26.76 -38.18
N GLY A 808 -27.04 25.93 -38.62
CA GLY A 808 -26.89 25.53 -40.00
C GLY A 808 -25.92 24.38 -40.28
N ASN A 809 -25.75 24.11 -41.57
CA ASN A 809 -24.97 22.99 -42.09
C ASN A 809 -23.45 23.09 -41.93
N ASN A 810 -22.93 24.26 -41.54
CA ASN A 810 -21.51 24.41 -41.30
C ASN A 810 -21.13 24.05 -39.86
N ASP A 811 -22.11 23.92 -38.98
CA ASP A 811 -21.93 23.80 -37.54
C ASP A 811 -21.93 22.32 -37.20
N GLN A 812 -20.73 21.80 -36.95
CA GLN A 812 -20.46 20.37 -37.04
C GLN A 812 -19.85 19.86 -35.74
N ILE A 813 -20.38 18.74 -35.27
CA ILE A 813 -19.78 17.93 -34.22
C ILE A 813 -19.39 16.59 -34.85
N TYR A 814 -18.12 16.24 -34.71
CA TYR A 814 -17.59 14.95 -35.12
C TYR A 814 -17.43 14.08 -33.88
N ILE A 815 -18.15 12.98 -33.79
CA ILE A 815 -18.18 12.08 -32.63
C ILE A 815 -17.45 10.79 -32.98
N ASP A 816 -16.62 10.35 -32.06
CA ASP A 816 -15.76 9.20 -32.26
C ASP A 816 -15.49 8.46 -30.94
N LEU A 817 -15.03 7.21 -31.04
CA LEU A 817 -14.70 6.32 -29.92
C LEU A 817 -15.75 6.35 -28.79
N VAL A 818 -16.98 5.94 -29.11
CA VAL A 818 -18.08 5.92 -28.15
C VAL A 818 -18.05 4.63 -27.35
N THR A 819 -17.98 4.71 -26.02
CA THR A 819 -17.99 3.57 -25.10
C THR A 819 -19.21 3.63 -24.18
N ILE A 820 -19.98 2.54 -24.12
CA ILE A 820 -21.12 2.38 -23.20
C ILE A 820 -20.72 1.32 -22.17
N ARG A 821 -20.83 1.63 -20.86
CA ARG A 821 -20.45 0.76 -19.74
C ARG A 821 -21.61 0.56 -18.77
N GLY A 822 -21.95 -0.68 -18.46
CA GLY A 822 -22.90 -1.04 -17.40
C GLY A 822 -22.18 -1.27 -16.07
N ILE A 823 -22.65 -0.61 -15.00
CA ILE A 823 -22.03 -0.62 -13.67
C ILE A 823 -22.92 -1.38 -12.68
N CYS A 824 -22.32 -2.31 -11.92
CA CYS A 824 -23.04 -3.21 -11.02
C CYS A 824 -23.08 -2.76 -9.54
N SER A 825 -22.07 -2.05 -9.04
CA SER A 825 -21.95 -1.65 -7.62
C SER A 825 -22.09 -0.14 -7.43
N GLY A 826 -22.87 0.25 -6.42
CA GLY A 826 -23.39 1.61 -6.21
C GLY A 826 -22.33 2.67 -5.88
N LEU A 827 -22.14 3.60 -6.82
CA LEU A 827 -21.95 5.00 -6.45
C LEU A 827 -23.26 5.53 -5.83
N PRO A 828 -23.22 6.54 -4.94
CA PRO A 828 -24.43 7.17 -4.42
C PRO A 828 -25.28 7.65 -5.60
N ASP A 829 -26.53 7.19 -5.70
CA ASP A 829 -27.47 7.63 -6.73
C ASP A 829 -27.61 9.17 -6.66
N PRO A 830 -27.16 9.92 -7.67
CA PRO A 830 -27.23 11.37 -7.65
C PRO A 830 -28.65 11.90 -7.87
N GLY A 831 -29.66 11.02 -8.02
CA GLY A 831 -31.06 11.39 -8.19
C GLY A 831 -31.40 11.92 -9.59
N GLY A 832 -30.48 11.78 -10.55
CA GLY A 832 -30.61 12.22 -11.94
C GLY A 832 -29.34 11.96 -12.75
N PRO A 833 -29.35 12.17 -14.08
CA PRO A 833 -28.16 12.00 -14.91
C PRO A 833 -27.07 13.05 -14.56
N THR A 834 -25.81 12.64 -14.61
CA THR A 834 -24.64 13.52 -14.39
C THR A 834 -23.75 13.55 -15.63
N GLN A 835 -23.00 14.64 -15.83
CA GLN A 835 -22.10 14.80 -16.98
C GLN A 835 -20.75 15.40 -16.58
N THR A 836 -19.68 14.98 -17.26
CA THR A 836 -18.35 15.58 -17.20
C THR A 836 -17.84 15.85 -18.62
N ILE A 837 -16.91 16.81 -18.76
CA ILE A 837 -16.28 17.16 -20.03
C ILE A 837 -14.88 17.73 -19.78
N ARG A 838 -13.90 17.36 -20.61
CA ARG A 838 -12.54 17.95 -20.60
C ARG A 838 -11.95 18.05 -22.01
N GLU A 839 -11.14 19.08 -22.24
CA GLU A 839 -10.40 19.27 -23.49
C GLU A 839 -9.15 18.35 -23.55
N VAL A 840 -8.87 17.78 -24.71
CA VAL A 840 -7.72 16.89 -24.98
C VAL A 840 -6.95 17.36 -26.23
N ARG A 841 -5.60 17.27 -26.20
CA ARG A 841 -4.74 18.07 -27.11
C ARG A 841 -4.18 17.36 -28.34
N THR A 842 -4.37 16.06 -28.54
CA THR A 842 -3.79 15.34 -29.70
C THR A 842 -4.69 14.21 -30.22
N PRO A 843 -5.25 14.30 -31.45
CA PRO A 843 -5.82 13.13 -32.14
C PRO A 843 -4.73 12.12 -32.50
N HIS A 844 -5.08 10.84 -32.51
CA HIS A 844 -4.15 9.74 -32.79
C HIS A 844 -3.73 9.76 -34.28
N TYR A 845 -2.61 10.44 -34.60
CA TYR A 845 -2.03 10.40 -35.96
C TYR A 845 -1.09 9.20 -36.05
N ASP A 846 -1.56 8.15 -36.74
CA ASP A 846 -0.76 7.00 -37.18
C ASP A 846 0.46 7.46 -38.00
N LEU A 847 1.60 7.56 -37.32
CA LEU A 847 2.94 7.69 -37.91
C LEU A 847 3.63 6.33 -37.97
N GLY A 848 3.00 5.28 -38.53
CA GLY A 848 3.72 4.13 -39.09
C GLY A 848 4.86 3.54 -38.23
N LEU A 849 4.68 3.54 -36.91
CA LEU A 849 5.57 3.02 -35.88
C LEU A 849 4.66 2.53 -34.74
N GLY A 850 4.38 1.23 -34.78
CA GLY A 850 3.86 0.37 -33.69
C GLY A 850 2.97 1.07 -32.67
N ALA A 851 1.70 1.25 -33.02
CA ALA A 851 0.66 1.58 -32.06
C ALA A 851 0.59 0.50 -30.97
N VAL A 852 0.65 1.02 -29.75
CA VAL A 852 0.31 0.44 -28.47
C VAL A 852 -1.00 -0.35 -28.62
N SER A 853 -0.95 -1.65 -28.32
CA SER A 853 -2.13 -2.48 -28.19
C SER A 853 -2.86 -2.11 -26.89
N ASP A 854 -3.91 -1.32 -26.98
CA ASP A 854 -4.96 -1.34 -25.96
C ASP A 854 -5.57 -2.74 -25.96
N PHE A 855 -5.45 -3.44 -24.82
CA PHE A 855 -6.05 -4.75 -24.50
C PHE A 855 -6.17 -5.76 -25.66
N GLU A 856 -5.19 -6.68 -25.77
CA GLU A 856 -5.60 -8.07 -26.02
C GLU A 856 -6.23 -8.61 -24.72
N ILE A 857 -7.49 -8.25 -24.45
CA ILE A 857 -8.43 -9.32 -24.15
C ILE A 857 -8.40 -10.15 -25.42
N ALA A 858 -8.07 -11.43 -25.33
CA ALA A 858 -7.98 -12.31 -26.49
C ALA A 858 -9.30 -12.28 -27.28
N ASP A 859 -9.42 -11.34 -28.23
CA ASP A 859 -10.70 -11.00 -28.81
C ASP A 859 -11.01 -11.99 -29.92
N VAL A 860 -11.93 -12.91 -29.63
CA VAL A 860 -12.37 -13.88 -30.63
C VAL A 860 -13.13 -13.16 -31.73
N ARG A 861 -12.54 -13.07 -32.92
CA ARG A 861 -13.18 -12.45 -34.10
C ARG A 861 -13.96 -13.50 -34.88
N LEU A 862 -15.13 -13.10 -35.37
CA LEU A 862 -15.98 -13.93 -36.20
C LEU A 862 -16.24 -13.29 -37.57
N TYR A 863 -16.00 -14.06 -38.63
CA TYR A 863 -16.20 -13.56 -39.99
C TYR A 863 -16.51 -14.68 -41.01
N PRO A 864 -17.28 -14.38 -42.06
CA PRO A 864 -18.05 -13.15 -42.26
C PRO A 864 -19.25 -13.08 -41.30
N ASN A 865 -19.67 -11.89 -40.90
CA ASN A 865 -20.92 -11.66 -40.16
C ASN A 865 -21.67 -10.48 -40.79
N PRO A 866 -22.79 -10.68 -41.52
CA PRO A 866 -23.56 -11.92 -41.62
C PRO A 866 -22.87 -13.07 -42.38
N ALA A 867 -23.08 -14.30 -41.91
CA ALA A 867 -22.49 -15.53 -42.43
C ALA A 867 -23.49 -16.32 -43.29
N GLN A 868 -23.02 -16.99 -44.34
CA GLN A 868 -23.88 -17.78 -45.24
C GLN A 868 -23.81 -19.28 -45.00
N SER A 869 -22.62 -19.89 -45.09
CA SER A 869 -22.45 -21.34 -44.97
C SER A 869 -21.37 -21.71 -43.96
N GLU A 870 -20.43 -20.81 -43.73
CA GLU A 870 -19.28 -21.02 -42.86
C GLU A 870 -19.07 -19.78 -41.99
N LEU A 871 -18.67 -20.00 -40.75
CA LEU A 871 -18.27 -18.98 -39.79
C LEU A 871 -16.84 -19.27 -39.35
N ASN A 872 -15.91 -18.37 -39.68
CA ASN A 872 -14.52 -18.48 -39.25
C ASN A 872 -14.35 -17.82 -37.90
N LEU A 873 -13.51 -18.45 -37.07
CA LEU A 873 -13.15 -18.01 -35.74
C LEU A 873 -11.64 -17.73 -35.72
N ASP A 874 -11.29 -16.48 -35.52
CA ASP A 874 -9.92 -16.09 -35.23
C ASP A 874 -9.79 -16.00 -33.71
N ILE A 875 -9.19 -17.05 -33.15
CA ILE A 875 -9.01 -17.25 -31.72
C ILE A 875 -7.50 -17.22 -31.45
N PRO A 876 -7.03 -16.35 -30.54
CA PRO A 876 -5.61 -16.27 -30.18
C PRO A 876 -5.03 -17.61 -29.73
N GLU A 877 -3.78 -17.90 -30.11
CA GLU A 877 -3.13 -19.19 -29.81
C GLU A 877 -2.86 -19.41 -28.31
N SER A 878 -2.94 -18.34 -27.51
CA SER A 878 -2.87 -18.36 -26.04
C SER A 878 -4.14 -18.87 -25.35
N MET A 879 -5.28 -18.98 -26.05
CA MET A 879 -6.56 -19.35 -25.46
C MET A 879 -6.84 -20.85 -25.53
N ASN A 880 -6.96 -21.50 -24.38
CA ASN A 880 -7.26 -22.93 -24.28
C ASN A 880 -8.77 -23.19 -24.31
N VAL A 881 -9.34 -23.16 -25.52
CA VAL A 881 -10.77 -23.43 -25.75
C VAL A 881 -11.10 -24.86 -25.33
N GLN A 882 -12.13 -25.09 -24.54
CA GLN A 882 -12.61 -26.42 -24.12
C GLN A 882 -13.79 -26.90 -24.98
N VAL A 883 -14.77 -26.02 -25.23
CA VAL A 883 -15.95 -26.33 -26.03
C VAL A 883 -16.53 -25.07 -26.67
N ILE A 884 -17.02 -25.19 -27.91
CA ILE A 884 -17.75 -24.13 -28.59
C ILE A 884 -19.19 -24.60 -28.81
N ARG A 885 -20.16 -23.75 -28.48
CA ARG A 885 -21.60 -24.01 -28.63
C ARG A 885 -22.27 -22.88 -29.38
N ILE A 886 -23.24 -23.22 -30.23
CA ILE A 886 -24.10 -22.25 -30.90
C ILE A 886 -25.50 -22.41 -30.32
N PHE A 887 -26.09 -21.30 -29.91
CA PHE A 887 -27.46 -21.19 -29.43
C PHE A 887 -28.30 -20.39 -30.42
N SER A 888 -29.55 -20.79 -30.63
CA SER A 888 -30.54 -19.94 -31.30
C SER A 888 -30.95 -18.77 -30.41
N ALA A 889 -31.61 -17.76 -30.99
CA ALA A 889 -32.05 -16.56 -30.27
C ALA A 889 -32.99 -16.81 -29.06
N ASN A 890 -33.56 -18.00 -28.92
CA ASN A 890 -34.37 -18.42 -27.78
C ASN A 890 -33.59 -19.27 -26.74
N GLY A 891 -32.27 -19.34 -26.84
CA GLY A 891 -31.39 -20.05 -25.90
C GLY A 891 -31.29 -21.56 -26.11
N ALA A 892 -31.89 -22.14 -27.16
CA ALA A 892 -31.72 -23.56 -27.46
C ALA A 892 -30.36 -23.84 -28.12
N GLU A 893 -29.60 -24.82 -27.61
CA GLU A 893 -28.32 -25.24 -28.20
C GLU A 893 -28.60 -25.94 -29.54
N VAL A 894 -28.07 -25.37 -30.64
CA VAL A 894 -28.29 -25.85 -32.01
C VAL A 894 -27.05 -26.53 -32.61
N LYS A 895 -25.85 -26.27 -32.08
CA LYS A 895 -24.61 -26.95 -32.52
C LYS A 895 -23.53 -26.92 -31.44
N GLN A 896 -22.68 -27.94 -31.39
CA GLN A 896 -21.51 -28.03 -30.51
C GLN A 896 -20.29 -28.51 -31.31
N ALA A 897 -19.12 -27.90 -31.08
CA ALA A 897 -17.83 -28.32 -31.59
C ALA A 897 -16.84 -28.52 -30.42
N ARG A 898 -16.08 -29.62 -30.44
CA ARG A 898 -15.12 -29.98 -29.39
C ARG A 898 -13.69 -29.83 -29.90
N THR A 899 -12.73 -29.67 -28.99
CA THR A 899 -11.30 -29.41 -29.25
C THR A 899 -10.56 -30.42 -30.14
N THR A 900 -11.11 -31.60 -30.37
CA THR A 900 -10.53 -32.59 -31.29
C THR A 900 -10.85 -32.33 -32.77
N ASP A 901 -11.75 -31.39 -33.06
CA ASP A 901 -12.12 -30.98 -34.41
C ASP A 901 -11.40 -29.67 -34.78
N ASN A 902 -11.12 -29.45 -36.07
CA ASN A 902 -10.50 -28.21 -36.56
C ASN A 902 -11.49 -27.04 -36.43
N PHE A 903 -11.58 -26.44 -35.24
CA PHE A 903 -12.65 -25.52 -34.83
C PHE A 903 -12.50 -24.09 -35.37
N LYS A 904 -11.40 -23.77 -36.07
CA LYS A 904 -11.18 -22.44 -36.68
C LYS A 904 -12.22 -22.08 -37.76
N THR A 905 -12.94 -23.07 -38.29
CA THR A 905 -14.07 -22.86 -39.22
C THR A 905 -15.24 -23.75 -38.83
N ILE A 906 -16.41 -23.14 -38.60
CA ILE A 906 -17.66 -23.84 -38.27
C ILE A 906 -18.61 -23.79 -39.47
N ASP A 907 -18.98 -24.96 -39.98
CA ASP A 907 -20.07 -25.09 -40.95
C ASP A 907 -21.41 -24.74 -40.29
N ILE A 908 -22.09 -23.73 -40.80
CA ILE A 908 -23.41 -23.28 -40.34
C ILE A 908 -24.48 -23.43 -41.44
N SER A 909 -24.20 -24.15 -42.52
CA SER A 909 -25.11 -24.34 -43.65
C SER A 909 -26.45 -24.96 -43.27
N ALA A 910 -26.47 -25.78 -42.21
CA ALA A 910 -27.67 -26.42 -41.68
C ALA A 910 -28.54 -25.50 -40.80
N LEU A 911 -28.06 -24.30 -40.44
CA LEU A 911 -28.82 -23.33 -39.64
C LEU A 911 -29.77 -22.55 -40.54
N TYR A 912 -31.02 -22.37 -40.09
CA TYR A 912 -31.97 -21.48 -40.76
C TYR A 912 -31.52 -20.02 -40.65
N PRO A 913 -31.86 -19.14 -41.61
CA PRO A 913 -31.59 -17.71 -41.51
C PRO A 913 -32.13 -17.12 -40.20
N GLY A 914 -31.31 -16.37 -39.47
CA GLY A 914 -31.64 -15.90 -38.14
C GLY A 914 -30.44 -15.43 -37.31
N VAL A 915 -30.73 -14.99 -36.08
CA VAL A 915 -29.71 -14.56 -35.10
C VAL A 915 -29.31 -15.74 -34.24
N TYR A 916 -27.99 -15.92 -34.06
CA TYR A 916 -27.41 -16.96 -33.24
C TYR A 916 -26.34 -16.39 -32.31
N PHE A 917 -26.11 -17.09 -31.20
CA PHE A 917 -25.09 -16.76 -30.21
C PHE A 917 -24.08 -17.89 -30.14
N LEU A 918 -22.82 -17.56 -30.34
CA LEU A 918 -21.68 -18.44 -30.15
C LEU A 918 -21.20 -18.29 -28.71
N SER A 919 -21.05 -19.40 -27.99
CA SER A 919 -20.48 -19.45 -26.66
C SER A 919 -19.21 -20.30 -26.71
N ILE A 920 -18.09 -19.73 -26.27
CA ILE A 920 -16.76 -20.34 -26.28
C ILE A 920 -16.36 -20.46 -24.82
N GLN A 921 -16.32 -21.70 -24.32
CA GLN A 921 -15.89 -21.98 -22.96
C GLN A 921 -14.39 -22.28 -22.98
N THR A 922 -13.63 -21.54 -22.20
CA THR A 922 -12.20 -21.76 -21.95
C THR A 922 -12.00 -22.38 -20.56
N ASP A 923 -10.76 -22.57 -20.13
CA ASP A 923 -10.41 -22.94 -18.75
C ASP A 923 -10.62 -21.83 -17.72
N GLU A 924 -10.67 -20.57 -18.15
CA GLU A 924 -10.77 -19.41 -17.27
C GLU A 924 -12.16 -18.74 -17.32
N GLU A 925 -12.83 -18.73 -18.48
CA GLU A 925 -14.06 -17.96 -18.69
C GLU A 925 -14.98 -18.50 -19.80
N VAL A 926 -16.13 -17.85 -20.00
CA VAL A 926 -17.08 -18.15 -21.09
C VAL A 926 -17.32 -16.90 -21.93
N ILE A 927 -16.87 -16.93 -23.17
CA ILE A 927 -16.97 -15.82 -24.12
C ILE A 927 -18.19 -16.00 -25.01
N ASN A 928 -19.05 -14.97 -25.09
CA ASN A 928 -20.25 -15.01 -25.94
C ASN A 928 -20.15 -13.98 -27.08
N LYS A 929 -20.43 -14.42 -28.31
CA LYS A 929 -20.41 -13.58 -29.51
C LYS A 929 -21.67 -13.78 -30.35
N LYS A 930 -22.21 -12.70 -30.92
CA LYS A 930 -23.42 -12.75 -31.76
C LYS A 930 -23.05 -12.79 -33.25
N PHE A 931 -23.73 -13.65 -34.02
CA PHE A 931 -23.64 -13.62 -35.48
C PHE A 931 -25.00 -13.82 -36.15
N ILE A 932 -25.11 -13.36 -37.40
CA ILE A 932 -26.33 -13.42 -38.22
C ILE A 932 -26.12 -14.45 -39.33
N LYS A 933 -27.00 -15.44 -39.42
CA LYS A 933 -27.08 -16.38 -40.55
C LYS A 933 -28.02 -15.82 -41.61
N GLN A 934 -27.55 -15.70 -42.85
CA GLN A 934 -28.35 -15.31 -44.02
C GLN A 934 -28.92 -16.51 -44.77
#